data_AF-A0A954V0Z2-F1
#
_entry.id   AF-A0A954V0Z2-F1
#
_cell.length_a   1.000
_cell.length_b   1.000
_cell.length_c   1.000
_cell.angle_alpha   90.00
_cell.angle_beta   90.00
_cell.angle_gamma   90.00
#
_symmetry.space_group_name_H-M   'P 1'
#
loop_
_entity.id
_entity.type
_entity.pdbx_description
1 polymer ?
#
loop_
_entity_poly.entity_id
_entity_poly.type
_entity_poly.pdbx_seq_one_letter_code
_entity_poly.pdbx_strand_id
1 'polypeptide(L)'
;QGYLLSADDNLLYVPTGRATPFAIRRDNGEFATELPSPGGNFCMLTEQAFFSGPGNDGSVQARPSATDAKMLTFAGRLIVAGANRIWTANGKQLTCVDAGALKQGEMTPQWSLDCSLKGTMIGAGSNEKPILFIAQGPKIEIRNGSDGTLLNELLLPNVDDAIQYLAVSSAGKDMPETLVATTQSGAIYAWEGTTDGAHNENFAEPTSLPALAERTSTTPKSAQRVAAVLEQLPVARGWILLIGDDDGDLARSIVTNSEFNVLSLVAQQMIASRLHTQFQGEQIYGSRVSVWLQPDDATLPIAPGLFNAVIEGASSKRNDAELMTMLVDKIGVLSRVGSDKLQIKPALVNSGAWRHQYADPTNQADSRDPYVGSASAFRLQWFGGVGPSRMPDRHLRGPAPLAAGAVLVMQGDGLLIGVDPANGVERWQRELPVGAMRYVTPLDAGYATLSEQGETLSVAAGVELWQINAYTGELLTKTNVPPSDIETVWGYVAQFGDSIYATRMKPTAPRTAQDTPTRYTFVNNDYNSERPLVTARAVSKLDGSGAMLWSYEGQGVIAHGSLAVDEERQRMIFVEGRSAACIEHATDQVPLATIMEEAQLVCLNTETGAIAWEQPLAWPEASNMMYGQLAGDKVVLTTSESEADKANYAVRVWSLKDGAPIWQAKHRHVRSGLFHGEQVHHPVLLSQADGTQLLVAEPYLYDLRNGNRVVPEGAAEDWALVRPGHSCGTLTGTGHFLFFRASNPTLLDLSQPGGKAFTALAPNRAGCWINMIPAAGRLLIPEASASCICNYSIQTSMAFAPISEAERESSLPTLEEVLVAGE
;
A
#
# COMPACT_ATOMS: atom_id res chain seq x y z
N GLN A 1 -3.38 10.13 10.71
CA GLN A 1 -3.39 11.07 11.87
C GLN A 1 -4.55 10.67 12.77
N GLY A 2 -4.32 10.58 14.08
CA GLY A 2 -5.22 9.89 15.03
C GLY A 2 -5.47 10.68 16.31
N TYR A 3 -5.92 11.93 16.19
CA TYR A 3 -6.40 12.70 17.33
C TYR A 3 -7.92 12.63 17.40
N LEU A 4 -8.44 12.55 18.62
CA LEU A 4 -9.87 12.51 18.92
C LEU A 4 -10.23 13.81 19.64
N LEU A 5 -11.43 14.34 19.41
CA LEU A 5 -11.89 15.58 20.03
C LEU A 5 -12.98 15.27 21.05
N SER A 6 -12.93 15.91 22.23
CA SER A 6 -13.95 15.77 23.28
C SER A 6 -14.25 17.17 23.81
N ALA A 7 -15.52 17.57 23.84
CA ALA A 7 -15.96 18.83 24.48
C ALA A 7 -16.78 18.59 25.74
N ASP A 8 -17.22 17.36 25.96
CA ASP A 8 -17.94 16.92 27.15
C ASP A 8 -17.49 15.50 27.52
N ASP A 9 -17.99 15.01 28.66
CA ASP A 9 -17.64 13.69 29.18
C ASP A 9 -18.30 12.53 28.42
N ASN A 10 -19.25 12.81 27.53
CA ASN A 10 -20.14 11.81 26.95
C ASN A 10 -19.77 11.43 25.52
N LEU A 11 -19.28 12.37 24.71
CA LEU A 11 -19.04 12.17 23.29
C LEU A 11 -17.57 12.36 22.91
N LEU A 12 -17.11 11.44 22.06
CA LEU A 12 -15.82 11.48 21.40
C LEU A 12 -16.06 11.69 19.90
N TYR A 13 -15.59 12.81 19.39
CA TYR A 13 -15.67 13.17 17.98
C TYR A 13 -14.44 12.64 17.25
N VAL A 14 -14.66 11.91 16.15
CA VAL A 14 -13.67 11.19 15.36
C VAL A 14 -13.54 11.89 13.99
N PRO A 15 -12.45 12.64 13.76
CA PRO A 15 -12.10 13.14 12.44
C PRO A 15 -11.70 11.97 11.53
N THR A 16 -12.35 11.86 10.37
CA THR A 16 -12.12 10.76 9.43
C THR A 16 -11.49 11.20 8.12
N GLY A 17 -11.14 12.48 8.01
CA GLY A 17 -10.48 13.01 6.83
C GLY A 17 -11.46 13.21 5.67
N ARG A 18 -11.44 12.34 4.65
CA ARG A 18 -12.31 12.45 3.46
C ARG A 18 -13.72 11.91 3.72
N ALA A 19 -13.85 10.98 4.66
CA ALA A 19 -15.16 10.53 5.11
C ALA A 19 -15.80 11.59 6.02
N THR A 20 -17.10 11.43 6.27
CA THR A 20 -17.83 12.27 7.22
C THR A 20 -17.27 12.01 8.63
N PRO A 21 -16.80 13.04 9.36
CA PRO A 21 -16.48 12.90 10.77
C PRO A 21 -17.73 12.45 11.53
N PHE A 22 -17.54 11.69 12.60
CA PHE A 22 -18.66 11.20 13.40
C PHE A 22 -18.37 11.33 14.89
N ALA A 23 -19.41 11.25 15.72
CA ALA A 23 -19.29 11.14 17.16
C ALA A 23 -19.63 9.72 17.60
N ILE A 24 -18.87 9.19 18.55
CA ILE A 24 -19.19 7.99 19.31
C ILE A 24 -19.38 8.35 20.77
N ARG A 25 -20.15 7.53 21.48
CA ARG A 25 -20.22 7.64 22.93
C ARG A 25 -18.92 7.16 23.57
N ARG A 26 -18.40 7.93 24.51
CA ARG A 26 -17.10 7.66 25.15
C ARG A 26 -17.13 6.44 26.07
N ASP A 27 -18.28 6.13 26.67
CA ASP A 27 -18.45 5.05 27.63
C ASP A 27 -18.50 3.66 26.99
N ASN A 28 -19.10 3.53 25.81
CA ASN A 28 -19.32 2.24 25.16
C ASN A 28 -18.89 2.16 23.68
N GLY A 29 -18.46 3.26 23.07
CA GLY A 29 -18.02 3.31 21.67
C GLY A 29 -19.14 3.26 20.63
N GLU A 30 -20.42 3.29 21.05
CA GLU A 30 -21.55 3.28 20.12
C GLU A 30 -21.57 4.54 19.24
N PHE A 31 -21.88 4.35 17.96
CA PHE A 31 -22.09 5.45 17.02
C PHE A 31 -23.23 6.36 17.51
N ALA A 32 -22.97 7.67 17.56
CA ALA A 32 -23.94 8.66 17.99
C ALA A 32 -24.51 9.45 16.80
N THR A 33 -23.65 10.07 15.99
CA THR A 33 -24.10 10.89 14.85
C THR A 33 -22.97 11.21 13.87
N GLU A 34 -23.32 11.45 12.60
CA GLU A 34 -22.41 12.06 11.63
C GLU A 34 -22.37 13.59 11.76
N LEU A 35 -21.26 14.19 11.35
CA LEU A 35 -21.04 15.63 11.37
C LEU A 35 -20.84 16.16 9.95
N PRO A 36 -21.46 17.31 9.60
CA PRO A 36 -21.26 17.90 8.27
C PRO A 36 -19.78 18.18 8.02
N SER A 37 -19.29 17.75 6.85
CA SER A 37 -17.92 18.00 6.42
C SER A 37 -17.79 18.12 4.91
N PRO A 38 -16.97 19.05 4.42
CA PRO A 38 -16.57 19.10 3.01
C PRO A 38 -15.43 18.10 2.70
N GLY A 39 -15.09 17.22 3.64
CA GLY A 39 -13.82 16.49 3.68
C GLY A 39 -12.71 17.39 4.22
N GLY A 40 -11.64 16.81 4.76
CA GLY A 40 -10.64 17.57 5.49
C GLY A 40 -10.03 16.76 6.61
N ASN A 41 -8.71 16.77 6.76
CA ASN A 41 -8.06 16.18 7.94
C ASN A 41 -8.03 17.13 9.14
N PHE A 42 -8.45 18.39 8.98
CA PHE A 42 -8.54 19.35 10.06
C PHE A 42 -9.96 19.34 10.64
N CYS A 43 -10.03 19.11 11.95
CA CYS A 43 -11.24 19.28 12.73
C CYS A 43 -10.91 20.09 13.98
N MET A 44 -11.82 20.98 14.35
CA MET A 44 -11.69 21.78 15.56
C MET A 44 -13.01 21.75 16.30
N LEU A 45 -12.93 21.49 17.59
CA LEU A 45 -14.07 21.51 18.49
C LEU A 45 -13.87 22.65 19.48
N THR A 46 -14.88 23.49 19.62
CA THR A 46 -14.96 24.55 20.63
C THR A 46 -16.18 24.29 21.50
N GLU A 47 -16.30 25.00 22.62
CA GLU A 47 -17.50 24.95 23.48
C GLU A 47 -18.80 25.25 22.71
N GLN A 48 -18.71 25.96 21.57
CA GLN A 48 -19.86 26.49 20.85
C GLN A 48 -19.97 26.00 19.39
N ALA A 49 -19.03 25.21 18.89
CA ALA A 49 -19.07 24.76 17.50
C ALA A 49 -18.13 23.59 17.22
N PHE A 50 -18.54 22.75 16.28
CA PHE A 50 -17.65 21.82 15.59
C PHE A 50 -17.33 22.37 14.19
N PHE A 51 -16.06 22.32 13.79
CA PHE A 51 -15.58 22.68 12.46
C PHE A 51 -14.86 21.50 11.83
N SER A 52 -15.06 21.29 10.53
CA SER A 52 -14.33 20.30 9.74
C SER A 52 -13.97 20.84 8.36
N GLY A 53 -12.82 20.44 7.84
CA GLY A 53 -12.29 20.92 6.57
C GLY A 53 -10.76 20.95 6.53
N PRO A 54 -10.16 21.76 5.64
CA PRO A 54 -10.77 22.20 4.41
C PRO A 54 -10.97 21.03 3.43
N GLY A 55 -12.06 21.10 2.66
CA GLY A 55 -12.31 20.22 1.52
C GLY A 55 -11.35 20.50 0.36
N ASN A 56 -11.43 19.72 -0.72
CA ASN A 56 -10.57 19.90 -1.89
C ASN A 56 -10.75 21.27 -2.59
N ASP A 57 -11.89 21.92 -2.37
CA ASP A 57 -12.22 23.27 -2.85
C ASP A 57 -11.84 24.37 -1.84
N GLY A 58 -11.20 24.01 -0.73
CA GLY A 58 -10.85 24.93 0.36
C GLY A 58 -12.00 25.24 1.31
N SER A 59 -13.19 24.67 1.12
CA SER A 59 -14.35 24.95 1.98
C SER A 59 -14.20 24.32 3.37
N VAL A 60 -14.75 24.97 4.39
CA VAL A 60 -14.82 24.47 5.77
C VAL A 60 -16.30 24.48 6.15
N GLN A 61 -16.79 23.39 6.76
CA GLN A 61 -18.15 23.35 7.31
C GLN A 61 -18.11 23.46 8.83
N ALA A 62 -19.14 24.10 9.37
CA ALA A 62 -19.30 24.30 10.79
C ALA A 62 -20.70 23.86 11.23
N ARG A 63 -20.79 23.26 12.41
CA ARG A 63 -22.04 23.03 13.14
C ARG A 63 -21.99 23.86 14.43
N PRO A 64 -22.37 25.14 14.38
CA PRO A 64 -22.38 25.98 15.57
C PRO A 64 -23.59 25.68 16.45
N SER A 65 -23.46 25.82 17.77
CA SER A 65 -24.57 25.83 18.72
C SER A 65 -25.23 27.21 18.86
N ALA A 66 -24.62 28.26 18.31
CA ALA A 66 -25.12 29.64 18.28
C ALA A 66 -25.13 30.23 16.85
N THR A 67 -26.15 31.02 16.51
CA THR A 67 -26.40 31.54 15.16
C THR A 67 -25.45 32.64 14.67
N ASP A 68 -24.56 33.14 15.53
CA ASP A 68 -23.67 34.30 15.29
C ASP A 68 -22.17 33.95 15.25
N ALA A 69 -21.81 32.67 15.20
CA ALA A 69 -20.43 32.23 15.06
C ALA A 69 -19.80 32.72 13.73
N LYS A 70 -18.59 33.31 13.79
CA LYS A 70 -17.84 33.82 12.63
C LYS A 70 -16.55 33.02 12.41
N MET A 71 -16.22 32.72 11.16
CA MET A 71 -14.94 32.12 10.75
C MET A 71 -13.96 33.21 10.29
N LEU A 72 -12.70 33.12 10.75
CA LEU A 72 -11.61 34.00 10.36
C LEU A 72 -10.51 33.16 9.71
N THR A 73 -9.98 33.60 8.57
CA THR A 73 -8.84 32.95 7.89
C THR A 73 -7.61 33.84 7.99
N PHE A 74 -6.46 33.25 8.30
CA PHE A 74 -5.18 33.94 8.44
C PHE A 74 -4.08 33.13 7.75
N ALA A 75 -3.06 33.83 7.23
CA ALA A 75 -1.88 33.18 6.70
C ALA A 75 -0.94 32.79 7.85
N GLY A 76 -0.78 31.49 8.11
CA GLY A 76 0.07 30.98 9.18
C GLY A 76 0.30 29.48 9.08
N ARG A 77 1.37 29.01 9.71
CA ARG A 77 1.68 27.58 9.90
C ARG A 77 1.02 27.01 11.15
N LEU A 78 0.89 27.81 12.21
CA LEU A 78 0.28 27.42 13.48
C LEU A 78 -0.58 28.56 14.05
N ILE A 79 -1.66 28.19 14.73
CA ILE A 79 -2.55 29.08 15.48
C ILE A 79 -2.77 28.56 16.89
N VAL A 80 -2.81 29.48 17.85
CA VAL A 80 -3.42 29.28 19.16
C VAL A 80 -4.44 30.38 19.39
N ALA A 81 -5.60 30.04 19.92
CA ALA A 81 -6.65 31.00 20.27
C ALA A 81 -7.11 30.74 21.71
N GLY A 82 -7.24 31.81 22.49
CA GLY A 82 -7.61 31.74 23.91
C GLY A 82 -7.37 33.09 24.58
N ALA A 83 -7.89 33.27 25.80
CA ALA A 83 -7.67 34.51 26.56
C ALA A 83 -8.06 35.82 25.84
N ASN A 84 -9.11 35.80 25.01
CA ASN A 84 -9.53 36.90 24.12
C ASN A 84 -8.45 37.35 23.11
N ARG A 85 -7.52 36.47 22.76
CA ARG A 85 -6.40 36.72 21.83
C ARG A 85 -6.25 35.59 20.82
N ILE A 86 -5.60 35.91 19.72
CA ILE A 86 -5.18 34.95 18.70
C ILE A 86 -3.68 35.14 18.45
N TRP A 87 -2.92 34.05 18.55
CA TRP A 87 -1.50 33.99 18.24
C TRP A 87 -1.26 33.19 16.99
N THR A 88 -0.52 33.75 16.04
CA THR A 88 -0.24 33.12 14.73
C THR A 88 1.25 33.10 14.47
N ALA A 89 1.75 31.97 13.97
CA ALA A 89 3.14 31.82 13.58
C ALA A 89 3.24 31.42 12.11
N ASN A 90 4.03 32.14 11.32
CA ASN A 90 4.15 31.93 9.86
C ASN A 90 5.49 31.31 9.42
N GLY A 91 6.31 30.87 10.38
CA GLY A 91 7.66 30.33 10.12
C GLY A 91 8.76 31.39 10.02
N LYS A 92 8.42 32.67 10.22
CA LYS A 92 9.39 33.77 10.40
C LYS A 92 9.06 34.62 11.62
N GLN A 93 7.78 34.85 11.88
CA GLN A 93 7.29 35.69 12.97
C GLN A 93 6.15 35.01 13.72
N LEU A 94 6.08 35.31 15.01
CA LEU A 94 4.95 35.04 15.90
C LEU A 94 4.26 36.37 16.21
N THR A 95 2.95 36.41 16.02
CA THR A 95 2.15 37.63 16.10
C THR A 95 0.94 37.40 17.00
N CYS A 96 0.65 38.35 17.89
CA CYS A 96 -0.56 38.37 18.72
C CYS A 96 -1.51 39.46 18.26
N VAL A 97 -2.80 39.15 18.19
CA VAL A 97 -3.88 40.06 17.84
C VAL A 97 -5.03 39.90 18.84
N ASP A 98 -5.72 41.00 19.12
CA ASP A 98 -6.91 41.00 19.96
C ASP A 98 -8.07 40.33 19.22
N ALA A 99 -8.71 39.33 19.84
CA ALA A 99 -9.80 38.60 19.20
C ALA A 99 -11.07 39.45 19.04
N GLY A 100 -11.28 40.44 19.90
CA GLY A 100 -12.39 41.40 19.81
C GLY A 100 -12.20 42.41 18.68
N ALA A 101 -10.99 42.94 18.51
CA ALA A 101 -10.62 43.81 17.40
C ALA A 101 -10.77 43.09 16.05
N LEU A 102 -10.38 41.82 15.99
CA LEU A 102 -10.57 40.98 14.81
C LEU A 102 -12.04 40.79 14.43
N LYS A 103 -12.95 40.65 15.40
CA LYS A 103 -14.40 40.59 15.12
C LYS A 103 -14.94 41.84 14.43
N GLN A 104 -14.23 42.96 14.55
CA GLN A 104 -14.52 44.26 13.95
C GLN A 104 -13.75 44.51 12.64
N GLY A 105 -12.94 43.54 12.18
CA GLY A 105 -12.15 43.63 10.96
C GLY A 105 -10.77 44.28 11.12
N GLU A 106 -10.33 44.53 12.35
CA GLU A 106 -9.02 45.11 12.64
C GLU A 106 -7.97 44.00 12.83
N MET A 107 -6.86 44.08 12.09
CA MET A 107 -5.79 43.06 12.10
C MET A 107 -4.45 43.57 12.67
N THR A 108 -4.45 44.70 13.37
CA THR A 108 -3.22 45.28 13.90
C THR A 108 -2.63 44.41 15.01
N PRO A 109 -1.40 43.91 14.87
CA PRO A 109 -0.73 43.19 15.93
C PRO A 109 -0.66 43.99 17.22
N GLN A 110 -1.05 43.37 18.34
CA GLN A 110 -0.72 43.90 19.67
C GLN A 110 0.78 43.82 19.92
N TRP A 111 1.40 42.74 19.46
CA TRP A 111 2.83 42.56 19.44
C TRP A 111 3.24 41.55 18.36
N SER A 112 4.50 41.58 17.97
CA SER A 112 5.12 40.62 17.05
C SER A 112 6.57 40.40 17.43
N LEU A 113 7.07 39.19 17.21
CA LEU A 113 8.48 38.85 17.41
C LEU A 113 8.96 37.87 16.34
N ASP A 114 10.26 37.93 16.03
CA ASP A 114 10.87 37.00 15.09
C ASP A 114 10.93 35.59 15.71
N CYS A 115 10.28 34.64 15.05
CA CYS A 115 10.13 33.28 15.49
C CYS A 115 10.04 32.36 14.26
N SER A 116 11.11 31.60 14.01
CA SER A 116 11.14 30.66 12.89
C SER A 116 10.21 29.45 13.06
N LEU A 117 9.69 29.27 14.28
CA LEU A 117 8.88 28.17 14.80
C LEU A 117 9.02 26.86 14.01
N LYS A 118 9.96 26.01 14.46
CA LYS A 118 10.22 24.70 13.84
C LYS A 118 9.41 23.55 14.44
N GLY A 119 8.86 23.74 15.65
CA GLY A 119 8.05 22.75 16.38
C GLY A 119 6.58 23.20 16.55
N THR A 120 5.98 22.85 17.69
CA THR A 120 4.59 23.19 18.04
C THR A 120 4.46 24.39 18.99
N MET A 121 3.23 24.86 19.19
CA MET A 121 2.87 25.96 20.11
C MET A 121 1.53 25.64 20.77
N ILE A 122 1.42 25.87 22.08
CA ILE A 122 0.16 25.78 22.83
C ILE A 122 -0.04 27.02 23.72
N GLY A 123 -1.29 27.35 24.02
CA GLY A 123 -1.67 28.43 24.95
C GLY A 123 -2.32 27.87 26.20
N ALA A 124 -2.05 28.49 27.34
CA ALA A 124 -2.67 28.18 28.62
C ALA A 124 -2.87 29.48 29.45
N GLY A 125 -3.39 29.33 30.67
CA GLY A 125 -3.62 30.44 31.59
C GLY A 125 -4.97 31.15 31.38
N SER A 126 -5.24 32.14 32.23
CA SER A 126 -6.51 32.89 32.23
C SER A 126 -6.46 34.09 31.29
N ASN A 127 -7.61 34.73 31.05
CA ASN A 127 -7.70 36.00 30.30
C ASN A 127 -6.76 37.09 30.84
N GLU A 128 -6.52 37.11 32.15
CA GLU A 128 -5.66 38.10 32.82
C GLU A 128 -4.17 37.75 32.72
N LYS A 129 -3.84 36.45 32.66
CA LYS A 129 -2.47 35.94 32.60
C LYS A 129 -2.34 34.85 31.53
N PRO A 130 -2.43 35.20 30.24
CA PRO A 130 -2.22 34.24 29.17
C PRO A 130 -0.75 33.84 29.09
N ILE A 131 -0.49 32.55 28.90
CA ILE A 131 0.84 31.97 28.76
C ILE A 131 0.91 31.22 27.42
N LEU A 132 2.00 31.42 26.70
CA LEU A 132 2.35 30.67 25.50
C LEU A 132 3.53 29.76 25.75
N PHE A 133 3.43 28.51 25.34
CA PHE A 133 4.53 27.56 25.30
C PHE A 133 4.91 27.33 23.84
N ILE A 134 6.19 27.48 23.52
CA ILE A 134 6.69 27.46 22.15
C ILE A 134 7.86 26.49 22.06
N ALA A 135 7.71 25.42 21.28
CA ALA A 135 8.79 24.46 21.04
C ALA A 135 9.76 24.95 19.94
N GLN A 136 11.05 24.99 20.28
CA GLN A 136 12.17 25.38 19.41
C GLN A 136 13.28 24.34 19.49
N GLY A 137 13.16 23.25 18.72
CA GLY A 137 14.09 22.11 18.82
C GLY A 137 13.96 21.44 20.20
N PRO A 138 15.05 21.32 21.00
CA PRO A 138 15.01 20.75 22.35
C PRO A 138 14.48 21.72 23.41
N LYS A 139 14.04 22.93 23.05
CA LYS A 139 13.73 24.00 24.00
C LYS A 139 12.23 24.34 23.99
N ILE A 140 11.66 24.62 25.15
CA ILE A 140 10.33 25.23 25.32
C ILE A 140 10.51 26.65 25.83
N GLU A 141 10.10 27.64 25.05
CA GLU A 141 10.00 29.02 25.52
C GLU A 141 8.62 29.25 26.13
N ILE A 142 8.60 29.74 27.36
CA ILE A 142 7.40 30.14 28.09
C ILE A 142 7.31 31.65 28.01
N ARG A 143 6.30 32.16 27.31
CA ARG A 143 6.12 33.59 27.05
C ARG A 143 4.81 34.09 27.61
N ASN A 144 4.80 35.36 28.01
CA ASN A 144 3.59 36.08 28.33
C ASN A 144 2.79 36.26 27.04
N GLY A 145 1.60 35.64 26.96
CA GLY A 145 0.72 35.77 25.81
C GLY A 145 0.27 37.22 25.57
N SER A 146 0.37 38.08 26.59
CA SER A 146 -0.12 39.45 26.51
C SER A 146 0.78 40.41 25.74
N ASP A 147 2.09 40.26 25.87
CA ASP A 147 3.09 41.19 25.32
C ASP A 147 4.28 40.48 24.65
N GLY A 148 4.31 39.14 24.64
CA GLY A 148 5.35 38.34 24.01
C GLY A 148 6.64 38.23 24.84
N THR A 149 6.68 38.82 26.04
CA THR A 149 7.85 38.80 26.91
C THR A 149 8.20 37.36 27.30
N LEU A 150 9.48 37.01 27.23
CA LEU A 150 9.95 35.71 27.71
C LEU A 150 9.85 35.66 29.23
N LEU A 151 9.10 34.69 29.75
CA LEU A 151 8.92 34.46 31.17
C LEU A 151 9.92 33.43 31.69
N ASN A 152 10.10 32.33 30.96
CA ASN A 152 10.99 31.24 31.34
C ASN A 152 11.34 30.36 30.13
N GLU A 153 12.30 29.47 30.29
CA GLU A 153 12.73 28.50 29.28
C GLU A 153 12.96 27.14 29.93
N LEU A 154 12.51 26.08 29.26
CA LEU A 154 12.82 24.69 29.61
C LEU A 154 13.68 24.10 28.50
N LEU A 155 14.72 23.36 28.87
CA LEU A 155 15.58 22.65 27.93
C LEU A 155 15.47 21.15 28.19
N LEU A 156 15.31 20.37 27.13
CA LEU A 156 15.38 18.93 27.23
C LEU A 156 16.82 18.49 27.61
N PRO A 157 16.98 17.45 28.44
CA PRO A 157 18.28 16.86 28.72
C PRO A 157 19.00 16.37 27.46
N ASN A 158 18.26 15.85 26.47
CA ASN A 158 18.81 15.47 25.17
C ASN A 158 18.68 16.64 24.19
N VAL A 159 19.79 17.35 23.97
CA VAL A 159 19.84 18.54 23.11
C VAL A 159 19.79 18.23 21.61
N ASP A 160 20.04 16.99 21.22
CA ASP A 160 19.97 16.54 19.83
C ASP A 160 18.55 16.11 19.41
N ASP A 161 17.64 16.01 20.37
CA ASP A 161 16.25 15.66 20.13
C ASP A 161 15.36 16.90 20.00
N ALA A 162 14.31 16.82 19.18
CA ALA A 162 13.43 17.94 18.91
C ALA A 162 12.02 17.67 19.40
N ILE A 163 11.43 18.64 20.09
CA ILE A 163 10.05 18.58 20.57
C ILE A 163 9.10 18.64 19.37
N GLN A 164 8.24 17.62 19.25
CA GLN A 164 7.24 17.50 18.20
C GLN A 164 5.87 17.99 18.67
N TYR A 165 5.44 17.57 19.87
CA TYR A 165 4.13 17.93 20.41
C TYR A 165 4.22 18.37 21.87
N LEU A 166 3.27 19.22 22.29
CA LEU A 166 3.11 19.77 23.62
C LEU A 166 1.65 19.59 24.04
N ALA A 167 1.42 19.30 25.32
CA ALA A 167 0.10 19.28 25.93
C ALA A 167 0.18 19.85 27.35
N VAL A 168 -0.88 20.50 27.81
CA VAL A 168 -1.06 20.87 29.22
C VAL A 168 -2.28 20.13 29.73
N SER A 169 -2.14 19.45 30.86
CA SER A 169 -3.25 18.78 31.55
C SER A 169 -3.50 19.46 32.88
N SER A 170 -4.76 19.82 33.14
CA SER A 170 -5.26 20.06 34.49
C SER A 170 -5.93 18.76 34.95
N ALA A 171 -5.27 17.96 35.76
CA ALA A 171 -5.81 16.69 36.22
C ALA A 171 -6.87 16.89 37.34
N GLY A 172 -7.95 17.62 37.08
CA GLY A 172 -8.97 17.91 38.10
C GLY A 172 -8.54 18.97 39.12
N LYS A 173 -9.49 19.42 39.96
CA LYS A 173 -9.31 20.58 40.86
C LYS A 173 -8.20 20.41 41.92
N ASP A 174 -7.79 19.18 42.20
CA ASP A 174 -6.86 18.83 43.29
C ASP A 174 -5.51 18.27 42.80
N MET A 175 -5.27 18.23 41.48
CA MET A 175 -3.97 17.81 40.93
C MET A 175 -3.24 19.00 40.31
N PRO A 176 -1.90 19.00 40.36
CA PRO A 176 -1.09 20.05 39.78
C PRO A 176 -1.14 20.05 38.25
N GLU A 177 -1.09 21.23 37.65
CA GLU A 177 -1.04 21.38 36.19
C GLU A 177 0.25 20.75 35.66
N THR A 178 0.13 19.91 34.64
CA THR A 178 1.26 19.20 34.04
C THR A 178 1.46 19.63 32.60
N LEU A 179 2.65 20.13 32.27
CA LEU A 179 3.11 20.31 30.89
C LEU A 179 3.75 18.99 30.43
N VAL A 180 3.36 18.50 29.26
CA VAL A 180 3.92 17.29 28.63
C VAL A 180 4.50 17.65 27.28
N ALA A 181 5.69 17.15 26.96
CA ALA A 181 6.31 17.26 25.65
C ALA A 181 6.66 15.86 25.11
N THR A 182 6.38 15.62 23.83
CA THR A 182 6.86 14.43 23.12
C THR A 182 7.86 14.84 22.05
N THR A 183 8.91 14.06 21.87
CA THR A 183 10.00 14.39 20.95
C THR A 183 10.00 13.54 19.67
N GLN A 184 10.90 13.85 18.75
CA GLN A 184 11.07 13.11 17.49
C GLN A 184 11.56 11.68 17.72
N SER A 185 12.36 11.45 18.76
CA SER A 185 12.77 10.09 19.14
C SER A 185 11.65 9.27 19.81
N GLY A 186 10.53 9.91 20.16
CA GLY A 186 9.43 9.31 20.92
C GLY A 186 9.57 9.42 22.44
N ALA A 187 10.58 10.15 22.96
CA ALA A 187 10.69 10.41 24.39
C ALA A 187 9.54 11.32 24.88
N ILE A 188 9.13 11.11 26.13
CA ILE A 188 8.08 11.88 26.79
C ILE A 188 8.67 12.56 28.02
N TYR A 189 8.51 13.87 28.09
CA TYR A 189 8.92 14.69 29.23
C TYR A 189 7.68 15.31 29.86
N ALA A 190 7.63 15.38 31.19
CA ALA A 190 6.55 16.02 31.93
C ALA A 190 7.11 16.95 33.00
N TRP A 191 6.48 18.11 33.15
CA TRP A 191 6.78 19.11 34.17
C TRP A 191 5.53 19.43 34.96
N GLU A 192 5.66 19.44 36.27
CA GLU A 192 4.59 19.78 37.21
C GLU A 192 4.74 21.24 37.66
N GLY A 193 3.65 22.01 37.62
CA GLY A 193 3.62 23.37 38.15
C GLY A 193 3.64 23.36 39.69
N THR A 194 4.55 24.11 40.31
CA THR A 194 4.63 24.27 41.78
C THR A 194 4.47 25.74 42.20
N THR A 195 3.81 25.98 43.34
CA THR A 195 3.73 27.29 44.00
C THR A 195 4.89 27.56 44.95
N ASP A 196 5.67 26.54 45.30
CA ASP A 196 6.81 26.65 46.19
C ASP A 196 8.08 27.03 45.40
N GLY A 197 8.66 28.19 45.71
CA GLY A 197 9.89 28.70 45.07
C GLY A 197 11.17 27.93 45.40
N ALA A 198 11.08 26.72 45.93
CA ALA A 198 12.22 25.85 46.17
C ALA A 198 12.58 25.13 44.87
N HIS A 199 13.60 25.64 44.18
CA HIS A 199 14.25 24.93 43.09
C HIS A 199 14.84 23.61 43.61
N ASN A 200 14.22 22.48 43.28
CA ASN A 200 14.97 21.22 43.20
C ASN A 200 15.63 21.17 41.82
N GLU A 201 16.90 21.58 41.74
CA GLU A 201 17.76 21.32 40.56
C GLU A 201 18.08 19.83 40.42
N ASN A 202 17.78 19.04 41.44
CA ASN A 202 17.79 17.59 41.36
C ASN A 202 16.47 17.14 40.74
N PHE A 203 16.48 16.92 39.42
CA PHE A 203 15.61 15.90 38.85
C PHE A 203 15.81 14.65 39.72
N ALA A 204 14.75 14.17 40.37
CA ALA A 204 14.76 12.76 40.70
C ALA A 204 14.95 12.08 39.34
N GLU A 205 16.09 11.42 39.13
CA GLU A 205 16.20 10.53 37.99
C GLU A 205 14.92 9.70 38.01
N PRO A 206 14.15 9.66 36.89
CA PRO A 206 12.93 8.87 36.84
C PRO A 206 13.29 7.54 37.46
N THR A 207 12.59 7.15 38.54
CA THR A 207 12.94 5.98 39.35
C THR A 207 13.36 4.93 38.35
N SER A 208 14.68 4.64 38.32
CA SER A 208 15.29 3.92 37.20
C SER A 208 14.32 2.83 36.82
N LEU A 209 13.83 2.80 35.57
CA LEU A 209 12.83 1.81 35.11
C LEU A 209 13.12 0.54 35.89
N PRO A 210 12.17 0.04 36.71
CA PRO A 210 12.45 -0.99 37.70
C PRO A 210 13.35 -2.00 37.02
N ALA A 211 14.55 -2.21 37.61
CA ALA A 211 15.66 -2.87 36.93
C ALA A 211 15.09 -4.03 36.12
N LEU A 212 15.36 -4.01 34.80
CA LEU A 212 14.83 -4.98 33.84
C LEU A 212 14.76 -6.33 34.54
N ALA A 213 13.54 -6.84 34.74
CA ALA A 213 13.43 -8.16 35.33
C ALA A 213 14.24 -9.08 34.43
N GLU A 214 15.26 -9.75 35.00
CA GLU A 214 16.01 -10.72 34.22
C GLU A 214 14.99 -11.68 33.62
N ARG A 215 15.04 -11.83 32.29
CA ARG A 215 14.13 -12.75 31.61
C ARG A 215 14.28 -14.11 32.25
N THR A 216 13.16 -14.66 32.70
CA THR A 216 13.16 -15.98 33.33
C THR A 216 13.80 -16.96 32.35
N SER A 217 14.77 -17.76 32.82
CA SER A 217 15.48 -18.70 31.96
C SER A 217 14.50 -19.73 31.40
N THR A 218 14.64 -20.01 30.11
CA THR A 218 13.75 -20.94 29.43
C THR A 218 14.14 -22.39 29.73
N THR A 219 13.16 -23.29 29.82
CA THR A 219 13.49 -24.70 30.04
C THR A 219 14.17 -25.30 28.81
N PRO A 220 15.14 -26.22 28.97
CA PRO A 220 15.80 -26.87 27.84
C PRO A 220 14.83 -27.56 26.87
N LYS A 221 13.72 -28.09 27.40
CA LYS A 221 12.68 -28.76 26.61
C LYS A 221 11.96 -27.77 25.70
N SER A 222 11.55 -26.61 26.22
CA SER A 222 10.92 -25.56 25.43
C SER A 222 11.89 -24.99 24.39
N ALA A 223 13.14 -24.73 24.77
CA ALA A 223 14.18 -24.26 23.85
C ALA A 223 14.41 -25.23 22.69
N GLN A 224 14.53 -26.53 22.95
CA GLN A 224 14.70 -27.54 21.91
C GLN A 224 13.48 -27.61 20.97
N ARG A 225 12.27 -27.55 21.52
CA ARG A 225 11.03 -27.62 20.73
C ARG A 225 10.85 -26.37 19.86
N VAL A 226 11.15 -25.18 20.39
CA VAL A 226 11.11 -23.93 19.63
C VAL A 226 12.16 -23.95 18.52
N ALA A 227 13.39 -24.41 18.80
CA ALA A 227 14.42 -24.54 17.78
C ALA A 227 13.98 -25.44 16.62
N ALA A 228 13.39 -26.61 16.91
CA ALA A 228 12.88 -27.53 15.88
C ALA A 228 11.79 -26.89 15.01
N VAL A 229 10.91 -26.06 15.59
CA VAL A 229 9.89 -25.32 14.82
C VAL A 229 10.54 -24.25 13.95
N LEU A 230 11.46 -23.45 14.51
CA LEU A 230 12.14 -22.38 13.79
C LEU A 230 12.98 -22.92 12.62
N GLU A 231 13.62 -24.07 12.76
CA GLU A 231 14.37 -24.74 11.69
C GLU A 231 13.51 -25.16 10.48
N GLN A 232 12.21 -25.39 10.68
CA GLN A 232 11.28 -25.70 9.58
C GLN A 232 10.77 -24.47 8.84
N LEU A 233 10.89 -23.27 9.44
CA LEU A 233 10.38 -22.05 8.84
C LEU A 233 11.41 -21.46 7.86
N PRO A 234 11.03 -21.16 6.60
CA PRO A 234 11.94 -20.53 5.64
C PRO A 234 12.14 -19.02 5.91
N VAL A 235 11.63 -18.52 7.03
CA VAL A 235 11.54 -17.10 7.36
C VAL A 235 11.94 -16.87 8.82
N ALA A 236 12.58 -15.73 9.09
CA ALA A 236 13.05 -15.36 10.44
C ALA A 236 12.08 -14.47 11.22
N ARG A 237 11.06 -13.93 10.55
CA ARG A 237 10.08 -12.96 11.08
C ARG A 237 8.67 -13.39 10.70
N GLY A 238 7.70 -13.03 11.55
CA GLY A 238 6.30 -13.35 11.35
C GLY A 238 5.53 -13.40 12.66
N TRP A 239 4.49 -14.23 12.71
CA TRP A 239 3.67 -14.45 13.91
C TRP A 239 3.62 -15.92 14.33
N ILE A 240 3.70 -16.17 15.63
CA ILE A 240 3.50 -17.49 16.24
C ILE A 240 2.32 -17.41 17.21
N LEU A 241 1.39 -18.37 17.08
CA LEU A 241 0.29 -18.57 18.01
C LEU A 241 0.70 -19.62 19.05
N LEU A 242 0.60 -19.26 20.32
CA LEU A 242 0.75 -20.20 21.44
C LEU A 242 -0.61 -20.50 22.05
N ILE A 243 -0.83 -21.77 22.38
CA ILE A 243 -2.05 -22.22 23.05
C ILE A 243 -1.66 -22.90 24.36
N GLY A 244 -2.13 -22.37 25.49
CA GLY A 244 -1.86 -22.93 26.82
C GLY A 244 -0.40 -22.83 27.26
N ASP A 245 0.30 -21.75 26.90
CA ASP A 245 1.64 -21.42 27.43
C ASP A 245 1.50 -20.75 28.80
N ASP A 246 0.95 -21.49 29.76
CA ASP A 246 0.50 -20.94 31.04
C ASP A 246 1.63 -20.33 31.85
N ASP A 247 2.84 -20.90 31.83
CA ASP A 247 4.00 -20.35 32.54
C ASP A 247 4.76 -19.28 31.76
N GLY A 248 4.52 -19.15 30.45
CA GLY A 248 5.19 -18.21 29.55
C GLY A 248 6.54 -18.69 29.01
N ASP A 249 6.91 -19.95 29.23
CA ASP A 249 8.22 -20.50 28.88
C ASP A 249 8.44 -20.58 27.35
N LEU A 250 7.43 -21.00 26.59
CA LEU A 250 7.53 -21.03 25.12
C LEU A 250 7.61 -19.62 24.55
N ALA A 251 6.81 -18.67 25.04
CA ALA A 251 6.84 -17.28 24.60
C ALA A 251 8.23 -16.66 24.81
N ARG A 252 8.83 -16.83 25.99
CA ARG A 252 10.20 -16.36 26.26
C ARG A 252 11.23 -17.03 25.36
N SER A 253 11.08 -18.32 25.09
CA SER A 253 11.99 -19.06 24.21
C SER A 253 11.92 -18.55 22.77
N ILE A 254 10.73 -18.28 22.25
CA ILE A 254 10.55 -17.71 20.91
C ILE A 254 11.17 -16.32 20.82
N VAL A 255 10.87 -15.43 21.78
CA VAL A 255 11.36 -14.04 21.74
C VAL A 255 12.88 -13.96 21.92
N THR A 256 13.47 -14.92 22.63
CA THR A 256 14.92 -15.00 22.83
C THR A 256 15.65 -15.50 21.60
N ASN A 257 15.07 -16.45 20.85
CA ASN A 257 15.74 -17.15 19.76
C ASN A 257 15.29 -16.71 18.35
N SER A 258 14.39 -15.73 18.24
CA SER A 258 13.84 -15.30 16.95
C SER A 258 13.29 -13.88 16.95
N GLU A 259 12.90 -13.39 15.78
CA GLU A 259 12.22 -12.11 15.59
C GLU A 259 10.69 -12.26 15.42
N PHE A 260 10.13 -13.44 15.70
CA PHE A 260 8.68 -13.65 15.63
C PHE A 260 7.91 -12.91 16.73
N ASN A 261 6.77 -12.34 16.36
CA ASN A 261 5.78 -11.86 17.32
C ASN A 261 4.94 -13.04 17.82
N VAL A 262 4.50 -12.97 19.07
CA VAL A 262 3.80 -14.06 19.75
C VAL A 262 2.43 -13.58 20.19
N LEU A 263 1.40 -14.33 19.83
CA LEU A 263 0.10 -14.26 20.46
C LEU A 263 -0.08 -15.50 21.34
N SER A 264 -0.20 -15.33 22.64
CA SER A 264 -0.42 -16.43 23.60
C SER A 264 -1.86 -16.45 24.08
N LEU A 265 -2.55 -17.57 23.87
CA LEU A 265 -3.91 -17.81 24.31
C LEU A 265 -3.88 -18.63 25.61
N VAL A 266 -4.49 -18.10 26.66
CA VAL A 266 -4.60 -18.76 27.97
C VAL A 266 -6.05 -18.78 28.44
N ALA A 267 -6.47 -19.86 29.10
CA ALA A 267 -7.86 -20.07 29.46
C ALA A 267 -8.30 -19.39 30.77
N GLN A 268 -7.36 -18.95 31.62
CA GLN A 268 -7.66 -18.45 32.96
C GLN A 268 -7.23 -16.99 33.15
N GLN A 269 -8.14 -16.17 33.70
CA GLN A 269 -7.88 -14.75 33.98
C GLN A 269 -6.65 -14.54 34.87
N MET A 270 -6.49 -15.38 35.90
CA MET A 270 -5.34 -15.29 36.82
C MET A 270 -4.01 -15.49 36.08
N ILE A 271 -3.97 -16.42 35.11
CA ILE A 271 -2.79 -16.71 34.31
C ILE A 271 -2.50 -15.54 33.37
N ALA A 272 -3.52 -15.05 32.66
CA ALA A 272 -3.41 -13.89 31.78
C ALA A 272 -2.83 -12.67 32.52
N SER A 273 -3.42 -12.31 33.68
CA SER A 273 -2.96 -11.18 34.47
C SER A 273 -1.53 -11.36 34.99
N ARG A 274 -1.14 -12.58 35.42
CA ARG A 274 0.25 -12.85 35.83
C ARG A 274 1.22 -12.67 34.65
N LEU A 275 0.91 -13.24 33.49
CA LEU A 275 1.77 -13.15 32.31
C LEU A 275 1.86 -11.71 31.80
N HIS A 276 0.77 -10.93 31.84
CA HIS A 276 0.81 -9.50 31.54
C HIS A 276 1.83 -8.78 32.43
N THR A 277 1.76 -8.96 33.75
CA THR A 277 2.71 -8.33 34.69
C THR A 277 4.15 -8.80 34.45
N GLN A 278 4.37 -10.10 34.25
CA GLN A 278 5.71 -10.66 34.02
C GLN A 278 6.32 -10.15 32.71
N PHE A 279 5.60 -10.29 31.60
CA PHE A 279 6.08 -9.86 30.30
C PHE A 279 6.22 -8.33 30.19
N GLN A 280 5.43 -7.56 30.94
CA GLN A 280 5.62 -6.12 31.07
C GLN A 280 6.92 -5.79 31.82
N GLY A 281 7.22 -6.49 32.93
CA GLY A 281 8.49 -6.36 33.64
C GLY A 281 9.71 -6.79 32.82
N GLU A 282 9.54 -7.76 31.92
CA GLU A 282 10.55 -8.22 30.95
C GLU A 282 10.62 -7.36 29.67
N GLN A 283 9.75 -6.33 29.54
CA GLN A 283 9.63 -5.41 28.40
C GLN A 283 9.34 -6.09 27.04
N ILE A 284 8.68 -7.25 27.06
CA ILE A 284 8.27 -7.97 25.84
C ILE A 284 6.75 -7.89 25.60
N TYR A 285 5.96 -7.50 26.60
CA TYR A 285 4.51 -7.33 26.45
C TYR A 285 4.16 -6.13 25.57
N GLY A 286 3.25 -6.32 24.61
CA GLY A 286 2.79 -5.30 23.66
C GLY A 286 3.78 -4.97 22.54
N SER A 287 5.07 -5.28 22.71
CA SER A 287 6.11 -5.11 21.69
C SER A 287 6.39 -6.38 20.90
N ARG A 288 6.42 -7.55 21.57
CA ARG A 288 6.73 -8.86 20.97
C ARG A 288 5.76 -9.96 21.37
N VAL A 289 5.12 -9.83 22.53
CA VAL A 289 4.16 -10.81 23.06
C VAL A 289 2.85 -10.11 23.41
N SER A 290 1.74 -10.68 22.96
CA SER A 290 0.39 -10.36 23.43
C SER A 290 -0.20 -11.60 24.09
N VAL A 291 -0.93 -11.43 25.19
CA VAL A 291 -1.57 -12.53 25.92
C VAL A 291 -3.06 -12.26 25.96
N TRP A 292 -3.87 -13.16 25.40
CA TRP A 292 -5.32 -13.05 25.35
C TRP A 292 -5.97 -14.12 26.22
N LEU A 293 -7.00 -13.72 26.97
CA LEU A 293 -7.88 -14.64 27.65
C LEU A 293 -8.80 -15.30 26.62
N GLN A 294 -8.68 -16.61 26.46
CA GLN A 294 -9.49 -17.38 25.52
C GLN A 294 -9.85 -18.74 26.14
N PRO A 295 -11.13 -18.98 26.48
CA PRO A 295 -11.58 -20.29 26.94
C PRO A 295 -11.33 -21.39 25.90
N ASP A 296 -11.01 -22.60 26.36
CA ASP A 296 -10.63 -23.74 25.50
C ASP A 296 -11.74 -24.16 24.52
N ASP A 297 -13.00 -23.94 24.87
CA ASP A 297 -14.19 -24.31 24.11
C ASP A 297 -14.76 -23.16 23.26
N ALA A 298 -14.21 -21.95 23.37
CA ALA A 298 -14.66 -20.81 22.59
C ALA A 298 -14.05 -20.80 21.18
N THR A 299 -14.79 -20.32 20.18
CA THR A 299 -14.28 -20.06 18.83
C THR A 299 -13.14 -19.04 18.88
N LEU A 300 -12.07 -19.28 18.11
CA LEU A 300 -10.94 -18.35 18.04
C LEU A 300 -11.40 -17.02 17.41
N PRO A 301 -11.25 -15.86 18.09
CA PRO A 301 -11.64 -14.56 17.55
C PRO A 301 -10.56 -14.00 16.61
N ILE A 302 -9.96 -14.87 15.78
CA ILE A 302 -8.79 -14.55 14.96
C ILE A 302 -9.08 -14.98 13.53
N ALA A 303 -8.76 -14.11 12.57
CA ALA A 303 -8.89 -14.47 11.17
C ALA A 303 -7.96 -15.66 10.83
N PRO A 304 -8.43 -16.64 10.04
CA PRO A 304 -7.60 -17.75 9.61
C PRO A 304 -6.37 -17.31 8.81
N GLY A 305 -5.35 -18.18 8.80
CA GLY A 305 -4.18 -18.06 7.93
C GLY A 305 -3.19 -16.96 8.27
N LEU A 306 -3.10 -16.51 9.53
CA LEU A 306 -2.21 -15.42 9.95
C LEU A 306 -0.84 -15.88 10.48
N PHE A 307 -0.73 -17.10 11.01
CA PHE A 307 0.42 -17.51 11.82
C PHE A 307 1.41 -18.39 11.05
N ASN A 308 2.69 -18.08 11.15
CA ASN A 308 3.75 -18.90 10.58
C ASN A 308 3.97 -20.17 11.42
N ALA A 309 3.65 -20.15 12.72
CA ALA A 309 3.57 -21.37 13.51
C ALA A 309 2.44 -21.34 14.55
N VAL A 310 1.94 -22.52 14.91
CA VAL A 310 1.05 -22.76 16.04
C VAL A 310 1.72 -23.78 16.95
N ILE A 311 1.96 -23.42 18.22
CA ILE A 311 2.61 -24.30 19.19
C ILE A 311 1.71 -24.45 20.42
N GLU A 312 1.31 -25.68 20.73
CA GLU A 312 0.60 -25.98 21.97
C GLU A 312 1.57 -26.14 23.14
N GLY A 313 1.46 -25.31 24.16
CA GLY A 313 2.14 -25.49 25.46
C GLY A 313 1.50 -26.59 26.30
N ALA A 314 0.17 -26.64 26.32
CA ALA A 314 -0.63 -27.65 26.98
C ALA A 314 -1.65 -28.27 26.01
N SER A 315 -2.17 -29.46 26.33
CA SER A 315 -3.12 -30.14 25.45
C SER A 315 -4.44 -29.37 25.43
N SER A 316 -4.84 -28.89 24.26
CA SER A 316 -6.15 -28.27 24.07
C SER A 316 -7.17 -29.27 23.52
N LYS A 317 -8.46 -28.90 23.55
CA LYS A 317 -9.54 -29.64 22.89
C LYS A 317 -9.58 -29.44 21.37
N ARG A 318 -8.72 -28.57 20.82
CA ARG A 318 -8.71 -28.21 19.39
C ARG A 318 -8.06 -29.31 18.57
N ASN A 319 -8.71 -29.65 17.46
CA ASN A 319 -8.20 -30.67 16.54
C ASN A 319 -7.19 -30.08 15.55
N ASP A 320 -6.45 -30.93 14.85
CA ASP A 320 -5.41 -30.49 13.92
C ASP A 320 -5.98 -29.70 12.74
N ALA A 321 -7.16 -30.05 12.22
CA ALA A 321 -7.76 -29.34 11.09
C ALA A 321 -8.04 -27.88 11.45
N GLU A 322 -8.61 -27.63 12.63
CA GLU A 322 -8.86 -26.30 13.17
C GLU A 322 -7.57 -25.48 13.31
N LEU A 323 -6.53 -26.05 13.95
CA LEU A 323 -5.25 -25.34 14.14
C LEU A 323 -4.52 -25.09 12.81
N MET A 324 -4.64 -26.00 11.84
CA MET A 324 -4.07 -25.83 10.51
C MET A 324 -4.73 -24.70 9.74
N THR A 325 -6.00 -24.35 10.01
CA THR A 325 -6.64 -23.18 9.38
C THR A 325 -5.97 -21.86 9.78
N MET A 326 -5.40 -21.79 10.99
CA MET A 326 -4.73 -20.58 11.50
C MET A 326 -3.37 -20.33 10.85
N LEU A 327 -2.77 -21.36 10.26
CA LEU A 327 -1.42 -21.33 9.72
C LEU A 327 -1.37 -20.70 8.33
N VAL A 328 -0.27 -20.00 8.02
CA VAL A 328 0.05 -19.53 6.66
C VAL A 328 0.23 -20.73 5.73
N ASP A 329 -0.36 -20.66 4.54
CA ASP A 329 -0.29 -21.72 3.53
C ASP A 329 1.16 -21.98 3.08
N LYS A 330 1.45 -23.22 2.71
CA LYS A 330 2.78 -23.72 2.26
C LYS A 330 3.88 -23.76 3.33
N ILE A 331 3.97 -22.77 4.21
CA ILE A 331 5.11 -22.60 5.14
C ILE A 331 4.74 -22.73 6.61
N GLY A 332 3.47 -22.76 6.97
CA GLY A 332 3.02 -22.75 8.35
C GLY A 332 3.29 -24.07 9.09
N VAL A 333 3.77 -24.01 10.32
CA VAL A 333 4.17 -25.19 11.11
C VAL A 333 3.28 -25.38 12.35
N LEU A 334 2.67 -26.55 12.49
CA LEU A 334 1.94 -26.97 13.69
C LEU A 334 2.83 -27.87 14.56
N SER A 335 2.97 -27.51 15.84
CA SER A 335 3.64 -28.30 16.87
C SER A 335 2.66 -28.65 17.99
N ARG A 336 2.26 -29.93 18.08
CA ARG A 336 1.38 -30.45 19.14
C ARG A 336 2.18 -30.81 20.39
N VAL A 337 1.60 -30.61 21.57
CA VAL A 337 2.24 -31.05 22.82
C VAL A 337 2.33 -32.58 22.86
N GLY A 338 3.46 -33.10 23.34
CA GLY A 338 3.67 -34.56 23.46
C GLY A 338 3.95 -35.30 22.15
N SER A 339 4.11 -34.59 21.03
CA SER A 339 4.52 -35.14 19.73
C SER A 339 5.74 -34.41 19.20
N ASP A 340 6.77 -35.16 18.81
CA ASP A 340 7.95 -34.60 18.13
C ASP A 340 7.72 -34.38 16.63
N LYS A 341 6.63 -34.94 16.08
CA LYS A 341 6.27 -34.76 14.66
C LYS A 341 5.64 -33.37 14.46
N LEU A 342 6.30 -32.55 13.65
CA LEU A 342 5.78 -31.28 13.14
C LEU A 342 4.92 -31.53 11.89
N GLN A 343 3.87 -30.73 11.73
CA GLN A 343 3.01 -30.76 10.54
C GLN A 343 3.14 -29.44 9.79
N ILE A 344 3.28 -29.50 8.47
CA ILE A 344 3.42 -28.31 7.61
C ILE A 344 2.11 -28.12 6.86
N LYS A 345 1.56 -26.89 6.89
CA LYS A 345 0.34 -26.57 6.14
C LYS A 345 0.61 -26.69 4.63
N PRO A 346 -0.19 -27.47 3.89
CA PRO A 346 -0.08 -27.53 2.44
C PRO A 346 -0.26 -26.14 1.78
N ALA A 347 0.25 -26.00 0.56
CA ALA A 347 -0.06 -24.85 -0.27
C ALA A 347 -1.54 -24.82 -0.66
N LEU A 348 -2.10 -23.63 -0.88
CA LEU A 348 -3.41 -23.50 -1.51
C LEU A 348 -3.34 -24.06 -2.93
N VAL A 349 -4.31 -24.91 -3.26
CA VAL A 349 -4.38 -25.56 -4.57
C VAL A 349 -4.88 -24.54 -5.58
N ASN A 350 -4.13 -24.35 -6.67
CA ASN A 350 -4.48 -23.42 -7.76
C ASN A 350 -4.69 -21.96 -7.29
N SER A 351 -4.04 -21.51 -6.21
CA SER A 351 -4.09 -20.09 -5.86
C SER A 351 -3.46 -19.26 -6.99
N GLY A 352 -4.10 -18.13 -7.30
CA GLY A 352 -3.62 -17.25 -8.36
C GLY A 352 -2.39 -16.49 -7.88
N ALA A 353 -1.68 -15.89 -8.83
CA ALA A 353 -0.47 -15.15 -8.55
C ALA A 353 -0.36 -13.89 -9.42
N TRP A 354 0.30 -12.87 -8.88
CA TRP A 354 0.69 -11.65 -9.58
C TRP A 354 2.22 -11.62 -9.69
N ARG A 355 2.75 -12.38 -10.62
CA ARG A 355 4.20 -12.62 -10.78
C ARG A 355 4.89 -11.65 -11.72
N HIS A 356 4.14 -10.88 -12.49
CA HIS A 356 4.63 -9.93 -13.47
C HIS A 356 3.77 -8.66 -13.46
N GLN A 357 4.18 -7.60 -14.17
CA GLN A 357 3.50 -6.29 -14.17
C GLN A 357 1.98 -6.37 -14.39
N TYR A 358 1.53 -7.27 -15.27
CA TYR A 358 0.13 -7.48 -15.63
C TYR A 358 -0.32 -8.91 -15.28
N ALA A 359 -0.12 -9.29 -14.02
CA ALA A 359 -0.33 -10.60 -13.42
C ALA A 359 0.72 -11.66 -13.80
N ASP A 360 0.88 -11.98 -15.08
CA ASP A 360 1.83 -13.01 -15.54
C ASP A 360 2.44 -12.64 -16.91
N PRO A 361 3.37 -13.43 -17.47
CA PRO A 361 4.03 -13.12 -18.74
C PRO A 361 3.09 -13.03 -19.97
N THR A 362 1.84 -13.51 -19.88
CA THR A 362 0.83 -13.37 -20.94
C THR A 362 0.12 -12.01 -20.93
N ASN A 363 0.39 -11.19 -19.90
CA ASN A 363 -0.15 -9.85 -19.65
C ASN A 363 -1.68 -9.77 -19.57
N GLN A 364 -2.38 -10.76 -19.04
CA GLN A 364 -3.85 -10.72 -19.01
C GLN A 364 -4.44 -9.77 -17.95
N ALA A 365 -3.64 -9.30 -16.98
CA ALA A 365 -4.09 -8.55 -15.80
C ALA A 365 -5.21 -9.27 -15.00
N ASP A 366 -5.29 -10.58 -15.19
CA ASP A 366 -6.16 -11.54 -14.52
C ASP A 366 -5.25 -12.55 -13.79
N SER A 367 -5.33 -12.61 -12.46
CA SER A 367 -4.53 -13.55 -11.69
C SER A 367 -5.06 -14.97 -11.69
N ARG A 368 -6.31 -15.16 -12.14
CA ARG A 368 -7.04 -16.42 -12.16
C ARG A 368 -7.12 -17.07 -10.77
N ASP A 369 -7.05 -16.26 -9.71
CA ASP A 369 -7.19 -16.74 -8.34
C ASP A 369 -8.64 -17.17 -8.07
N PRO A 370 -8.92 -18.47 -7.87
CA PRO A 370 -10.28 -18.97 -7.75
C PRO A 370 -10.90 -18.60 -6.40
N TYR A 371 -10.10 -18.43 -5.35
CA TYR A 371 -10.61 -18.09 -4.01
C TYR A 371 -11.15 -16.67 -4.00
N VAL A 372 -10.42 -15.75 -4.64
CA VAL A 372 -10.86 -14.36 -4.79
C VAL A 372 -11.96 -14.26 -5.86
N GLY A 373 -11.78 -14.92 -7.00
CA GLY A 373 -12.70 -14.84 -8.14
C GLY A 373 -14.07 -15.48 -7.94
N SER A 374 -14.26 -16.25 -6.87
CA SER A 374 -15.55 -16.84 -6.47
C SER A 374 -16.02 -16.42 -5.07
N ALA A 375 -15.42 -15.40 -4.48
CA ALA A 375 -15.80 -14.92 -3.15
C ALA A 375 -17.25 -14.40 -3.17
N SER A 376 -18.02 -14.64 -2.10
CA SER A 376 -19.33 -13.98 -1.92
C SER A 376 -19.23 -12.67 -1.16
N ALA A 377 -18.16 -12.48 -0.38
CA ALA A 377 -17.84 -11.25 0.32
C ALA A 377 -16.33 -11.15 0.59
N PHE A 378 -15.88 -9.98 1.06
CA PHE A 378 -14.50 -9.75 1.51
C PHE A 378 -14.48 -9.32 2.98
N ARG A 379 -13.48 -9.81 3.73
CA ARG A 379 -13.22 -9.43 5.12
C ARG A 379 -11.80 -8.88 5.25
N LEU A 380 -11.62 -7.79 5.99
CA LEU A 380 -10.28 -7.30 6.31
C LEU A 380 -9.52 -8.35 7.11
N GLN A 381 -8.38 -8.82 6.58
CA GLN A 381 -7.54 -9.82 7.23
C GLN A 381 -6.46 -9.17 8.08
N TRP A 382 -5.77 -8.18 7.51
CA TRP A 382 -4.80 -7.36 8.23
C TRP A 382 -4.66 -6.00 7.55
N PHE A 383 -4.22 -5.01 8.32
CA PHE A 383 -3.77 -3.71 7.84
C PHE A 383 -2.56 -3.28 8.66
N GLY A 384 -1.66 -2.51 8.07
CA GLY A 384 -0.41 -2.12 8.70
C GLY A 384 0.81 -2.39 7.82
N GLY A 385 1.97 -2.52 8.47
CA GLY A 385 3.23 -2.85 7.80
C GLY A 385 3.85 -1.65 7.07
N VAL A 386 4.32 -1.87 5.85
CA VAL A 386 5.06 -0.87 5.06
C VAL A 386 4.21 0.38 4.85
N GLY A 387 4.71 1.52 5.36
CA GLY A 387 4.12 2.84 5.19
C GLY A 387 4.68 3.61 3.98
N PRO A 388 4.17 4.82 3.72
CA PRO A 388 4.43 5.58 2.48
C PRO A 388 5.87 6.12 2.37
N SER A 389 6.65 6.15 3.45
CA SER A 389 7.95 6.84 3.51
C SER A 389 9.01 6.27 2.57
N ARG A 390 8.91 4.98 2.22
CA ARG A 390 9.84 4.28 1.32
C ARG A 390 9.22 3.96 -0.04
N MET A 391 8.00 4.44 -0.31
CA MET A 391 7.30 4.17 -1.56
C MET A 391 7.47 5.35 -2.52
N PRO A 392 7.57 5.10 -3.84
CA PRO A 392 7.66 6.18 -4.82
C PRO A 392 6.37 7.01 -4.80
N ASP A 393 6.50 8.29 -5.15
CA ASP A 393 5.36 9.18 -5.35
C ASP A 393 4.31 8.51 -6.25
N ARG A 394 3.06 8.45 -5.79
CA ARG A 394 1.98 7.76 -6.51
C ARG A 394 1.81 8.24 -7.96
N HIS A 395 2.14 9.50 -8.25
CA HIS A 395 2.01 10.09 -9.58
C HIS A 395 3.13 9.68 -10.53
N LEU A 396 4.24 9.15 -10.01
CA LEU A 396 5.30 8.54 -10.82
C LEU A 396 4.88 7.18 -11.38
N ARG A 397 3.69 6.66 -11.05
CA ARG A 397 3.15 5.38 -11.54
C ARG A 397 4.20 4.27 -11.48
N GLY A 398 4.63 3.95 -10.25
CA GLY A 398 5.54 2.86 -9.99
C GLY A 398 5.00 1.50 -10.46
N PRO A 399 5.88 0.49 -10.50
CA PRO A 399 5.55 -0.83 -10.99
C PRO A 399 4.55 -1.54 -10.07
N ALA A 400 3.88 -2.56 -10.59
CA ALA A 400 2.97 -3.37 -9.80
C ALA A 400 3.73 -4.10 -8.67
N PRO A 401 3.13 -4.26 -7.49
CA PRO A 401 3.63 -5.24 -6.52
C PRO A 401 3.57 -6.66 -7.13
N LEU A 402 4.39 -7.57 -6.60
CA LEU A 402 4.40 -8.96 -7.01
C LEU A 402 3.97 -9.87 -5.85
N ALA A 403 3.13 -10.86 -6.09
CA ALA A 403 2.72 -11.81 -5.07
C ALA A 403 2.52 -13.22 -5.62
N ALA A 404 3.07 -14.22 -4.93
CA ALA A 404 2.89 -15.63 -5.23
C ALA A 404 3.15 -16.46 -3.96
N GLY A 405 2.25 -17.41 -3.67
CA GLY A 405 2.34 -18.23 -2.47
C GLY A 405 2.43 -17.37 -1.19
N ALA A 406 3.45 -17.64 -0.36
CA ALA A 406 3.66 -16.93 0.90
C ALA A 406 4.60 -15.71 0.78
N VAL A 407 4.65 -15.06 -0.39
CA VAL A 407 5.51 -13.90 -0.67
C VAL A 407 4.73 -12.77 -1.34
N LEU A 408 4.92 -11.55 -0.82
CA LEU A 408 4.58 -10.28 -1.46
C LEU A 408 5.87 -9.44 -1.56
N VAL A 409 6.16 -8.90 -2.73
CA VAL A 409 7.29 -8.01 -2.98
C VAL A 409 6.76 -6.65 -3.41
N MET A 410 7.11 -5.62 -2.65
CA MET A 410 6.84 -4.23 -2.96
C MET A 410 8.10 -3.59 -3.55
N GLN A 411 7.93 -2.82 -4.61
CA GLN A 411 9.00 -2.09 -5.28
C GLN A 411 8.98 -0.64 -4.79
N GLY A 412 9.81 -0.37 -3.78
CA GLY A 412 9.93 0.95 -3.14
C GLY A 412 10.80 1.92 -3.94
N ASP A 413 11.04 3.09 -3.38
CA ASP A 413 11.87 4.12 -4.00
C ASP A 413 13.36 3.78 -3.90
N GLY A 414 13.85 2.97 -4.86
CA GLY A 414 15.25 2.52 -4.91
C GLY A 414 15.54 1.25 -4.08
N LEU A 415 14.52 0.53 -3.63
CA LEU A 415 14.67 -0.72 -2.91
C LEU A 415 13.51 -1.70 -3.16
N LEU A 416 13.72 -2.96 -2.81
CA LEU A 416 12.72 -4.02 -2.77
C LEU A 416 12.38 -4.33 -1.32
N ILE A 417 11.11 -4.59 -1.04
CA ILE A 417 10.62 -4.93 0.31
C ILE A 417 9.86 -6.25 0.21
N GLY A 418 10.32 -7.27 0.94
CA GLY A 418 9.64 -8.55 1.08
C GLY A 418 8.70 -8.55 2.27
N VAL A 419 7.44 -8.88 2.04
CA VAL A 419 6.36 -8.86 3.02
C VAL A 419 5.67 -10.23 3.02
N ASP A 420 5.23 -10.66 4.20
CA ASP A 420 4.32 -11.79 4.33
C ASP A 420 2.90 -11.36 3.87
N PRO A 421 2.35 -11.91 2.77
CA PRO A 421 1.03 -11.53 2.28
C PRO A 421 -0.09 -11.90 3.26
N ALA A 422 0.18 -12.82 4.19
CA ALA A 422 -0.83 -13.36 5.07
C ALA A 422 -1.02 -12.53 6.35
N ASN A 423 0.01 -11.81 6.81
CA ASN A 423 -0.04 -11.04 8.06
C ASN A 423 0.62 -9.65 8.00
N GLY A 424 1.17 -9.25 6.85
CA GLY A 424 1.72 -7.92 6.62
C GLY A 424 3.10 -7.66 7.23
N VAL A 425 3.75 -8.69 7.79
CA VAL A 425 5.10 -8.54 8.38
C VAL A 425 6.14 -8.32 7.28
N GLU A 426 6.90 -7.23 7.40
CA GLU A 426 8.10 -7.01 6.60
C GLU A 426 9.21 -7.97 7.02
N ARG A 427 9.60 -8.85 6.10
CA ARG A 427 10.63 -9.88 6.32
C ARG A 427 12.02 -9.35 6.03
N TRP A 428 12.17 -8.62 4.94
CA TRP A 428 13.46 -8.12 4.46
C TRP A 428 13.28 -6.89 3.60
N GLN A 429 14.36 -6.11 3.46
CA GLN A 429 14.50 -5.08 2.46
C GLN A 429 15.84 -5.25 1.73
N ARG A 430 15.90 -4.83 0.47
CA ARG A 430 17.12 -4.90 -0.34
C ARG A 430 17.23 -3.67 -1.23
N GLU A 431 18.31 -2.92 -1.07
CA GLU A 431 18.60 -1.77 -1.94
C GLU A 431 18.85 -2.24 -3.38
N LEU A 432 18.30 -1.49 -4.33
CA LEU A 432 18.58 -1.65 -5.75
C LEU A 432 19.78 -0.79 -6.15
N PRO A 433 20.53 -1.18 -7.20
CA PRO A 433 21.53 -0.30 -7.76
C PRO A 433 20.92 1.04 -8.20
N VAL A 434 21.73 2.09 -8.11
CA VAL A 434 21.37 3.40 -8.64
C VAL A 434 20.93 3.28 -10.10
N GLY A 435 19.75 3.83 -10.42
CA GLY A 435 19.20 3.79 -11.78
C GLY A 435 18.54 2.46 -12.18
N ALA A 436 18.30 1.53 -11.24
CA ALA A 436 17.53 0.32 -11.51
C ALA A 436 16.01 0.53 -11.35
N MET A 437 15.57 1.32 -10.35
CA MET A 437 14.15 1.59 -10.12
C MET A 437 13.50 2.25 -11.34
N ARG A 438 12.39 1.67 -11.82
CA ARG A 438 11.64 2.18 -12.97
C ARG A 438 10.43 2.99 -12.51
N TYR A 439 10.26 4.16 -13.10
CA TYR A 439 9.04 4.97 -12.97
C TYR A 439 8.27 4.95 -14.29
N VAL A 440 7.04 5.46 -14.24
CA VAL A 440 6.19 5.61 -15.42
C VAL A 440 5.98 4.28 -16.12
N THR A 441 5.69 3.26 -15.32
CA THR A 441 5.59 1.88 -15.79
C THR A 441 4.57 1.66 -16.93
N PRO A 442 3.51 2.48 -17.15
CA PRO A 442 2.70 2.33 -18.36
C PRO A 442 3.53 2.41 -19.65
N LEU A 443 4.52 3.30 -19.72
CA LEU A 443 5.35 3.52 -20.91
C LEU A 443 6.54 2.55 -20.99
N ASP A 444 6.70 1.69 -19.99
CA ASP A 444 7.72 0.65 -19.91
C ASP A 444 7.01 -0.71 -19.72
N ALA A 445 7.69 -1.70 -19.16
CA ALA A 445 7.08 -2.96 -18.77
C ALA A 445 7.63 -3.46 -17.42
N GLY A 446 7.27 -4.68 -17.04
CA GLY A 446 7.78 -5.33 -15.83
C GLY A 446 9.28 -5.60 -15.95
N TYR A 447 10.06 -5.07 -15.02
CA TYR A 447 11.51 -5.33 -14.91
C TYR A 447 11.84 -6.34 -13.80
N ALA A 448 10.80 -6.90 -13.18
CA ALA A 448 10.90 -7.86 -12.11
C ALA A 448 9.81 -8.94 -12.25
N THR A 449 10.13 -10.17 -11.86
CA THR A 449 9.20 -11.30 -11.91
C THR A 449 9.41 -12.27 -10.76
N LEU A 450 8.33 -12.84 -10.24
CA LEU A 450 8.38 -13.99 -9.32
C LEU A 450 8.31 -15.31 -10.08
N SER A 451 9.02 -16.32 -9.56
CA SER A 451 8.77 -17.73 -9.88
C SER A 451 7.34 -18.13 -9.51
N GLU A 452 6.84 -19.21 -10.11
CA GLU A 452 5.43 -19.65 -9.99
C GLU A 452 4.94 -19.76 -8.53
N GLN A 453 5.80 -20.28 -7.67
CA GLN A 453 5.50 -20.51 -6.25
C GLN A 453 6.12 -19.46 -5.30
N GLY A 454 6.62 -18.35 -5.86
CA GLY A 454 7.15 -17.22 -5.10
C GLY A 454 8.46 -17.49 -4.37
N GLU A 455 9.27 -18.44 -4.83
CA GLU A 455 10.52 -18.84 -4.15
C GLU A 455 11.69 -17.94 -4.56
N THR A 456 11.78 -17.64 -5.85
CA THR A 456 12.79 -16.76 -6.43
C THR A 456 12.14 -15.53 -7.05
N LEU A 457 12.77 -14.37 -6.86
CA LEU A 457 12.50 -13.09 -7.51
C LEU A 457 13.64 -12.77 -8.47
N SER A 458 13.32 -12.51 -9.74
CA SER A 458 14.29 -12.06 -10.75
C SER A 458 14.08 -10.58 -11.06
N VAL A 459 15.15 -9.77 -11.09
CA VAL A 459 15.07 -8.30 -11.27
C VAL A 459 16.18 -7.78 -12.20
N ALA A 460 15.81 -6.99 -13.21
CA ALA A 460 16.77 -6.25 -14.02
C ALA A 460 17.36 -5.09 -13.20
N ALA A 461 18.58 -5.26 -12.74
CA ALA A 461 19.30 -4.35 -11.85
C ALA A 461 20.42 -3.61 -12.60
N GLY A 462 20.09 -3.03 -13.76
CA GLY A 462 21.07 -2.38 -14.65
C GLY A 462 21.81 -3.39 -15.51
N VAL A 463 23.14 -3.45 -15.40
CA VAL A 463 23.96 -4.41 -16.16
C VAL A 463 23.89 -5.84 -15.62
N GLU A 464 23.26 -6.04 -14.46
CA GLU A 464 23.07 -7.35 -13.82
C GLU A 464 21.58 -7.72 -13.79
N LEU A 465 21.27 -8.99 -14.00
CA LEU A 465 20.00 -9.62 -13.66
C LEU A 465 20.19 -10.30 -12.30
N TRP A 466 19.47 -9.86 -11.28
CA TRP A 466 19.55 -10.41 -9.93
C TRP A 466 18.51 -11.50 -9.76
N GLN A 467 18.89 -12.64 -9.19
CA GLN A 467 17.98 -13.65 -8.65
C GLN A 467 18.09 -13.65 -7.14
N ILE A 468 16.96 -13.52 -6.45
CA ILE A 468 16.87 -13.28 -5.02
C ILE A 468 15.93 -14.34 -4.41
N ASN A 469 16.31 -14.92 -3.28
CA ASN A 469 15.41 -15.73 -2.46
C ASN A 469 14.30 -14.81 -1.92
N ALA A 470 13.07 -15.03 -2.36
CA ALA A 470 11.99 -14.09 -2.09
C ALA A 470 11.44 -14.20 -0.65
N TYR A 471 11.79 -15.25 0.10
CA TYR A 471 11.48 -15.36 1.53
C TYR A 471 12.43 -14.53 2.41
N THR A 472 13.72 -14.47 2.04
CA THR A 472 14.79 -13.92 2.89
C THR A 472 15.44 -12.64 2.37
N GLY A 473 15.28 -12.33 1.08
CA GLY A 473 15.95 -11.20 0.42
C GLY A 473 17.41 -11.48 0.08
N GLU A 474 17.89 -12.70 0.32
CA GLU A 474 19.25 -13.13 -0.03
C GLU A 474 19.43 -13.17 -1.54
N LEU A 475 20.52 -12.60 -2.03
CA LEU A 475 20.86 -12.66 -3.45
C LEU A 475 21.53 -13.99 -3.74
N LEU A 476 20.91 -14.76 -4.64
CA LEU A 476 21.35 -16.09 -5.03
C LEU A 476 22.33 -16.03 -6.20
N THR A 477 22.03 -15.24 -7.22
CA THR A 477 22.81 -15.19 -8.46
C THR A 477 22.72 -13.82 -9.12
N LYS A 478 23.78 -13.48 -9.88
CA LYS A 478 23.88 -12.28 -10.71
C LYS A 478 24.32 -12.68 -12.11
N THR A 479 23.53 -12.35 -13.11
CA THR A 479 23.87 -12.57 -14.51
C THR A 479 24.16 -11.24 -15.21
N ASN A 480 25.40 -11.05 -15.63
CA ASN A 480 25.76 -9.86 -16.41
C ASN A 480 25.08 -9.88 -17.79
N VAL A 481 24.75 -8.70 -18.29
CA VAL A 481 24.33 -8.53 -19.68
C VAL A 481 25.43 -9.04 -20.61
N PRO A 482 25.09 -9.80 -21.68
CA PRO A 482 26.07 -10.22 -22.67
C PRO A 482 26.78 -9.03 -23.34
N PRO A 483 28.05 -9.19 -23.75
CA PRO A 483 28.73 -8.20 -24.57
C PRO A 483 27.97 -7.90 -25.87
N SER A 484 27.93 -6.63 -26.27
CA SER A 484 27.31 -6.15 -27.51
C SER A 484 28.14 -4.97 -28.05
N ASP A 485 27.94 -4.64 -29.33
CA ASP A 485 28.59 -3.50 -29.99
C ASP A 485 28.13 -2.15 -29.41
N ILE A 486 26.96 -2.13 -28.76
CA ILE A 486 26.44 -1.00 -28.00
C ILE A 486 26.38 -1.33 -26.51
N GLU A 487 26.53 -0.30 -25.68
CA GLU A 487 26.29 -0.45 -24.24
C GLU A 487 24.81 -0.79 -24.01
N THR A 488 24.57 -1.85 -23.23
CA THR A 488 23.22 -2.31 -22.90
C THR A 488 23.06 -2.60 -21.42
N VAL A 489 21.82 -2.54 -20.96
CA VAL A 489 21.36 -2.98 -19.64
C VAL A 489 20.19 -3.95 -19.80
N TRP A 490 19.89 -4.72 -18.76
CA TRP A 490 18.67 -5.52 -18.70
C TRP A 490 17.43 -4.63 -18.56
N GLY A 491 16.37 -4.99 -19.28
CA GLY A 491 15.08 -4.28 -19.32
C GLY A 491 13.93 -5.13 -18.78
N TYR A 492 12.97 -5.45 -19.64
CA TYR A 492 11.85 -6.33 -19.35
C TYR A 492 12.36 -7.66 -18.78
N VAL A 493 11.68 -8.20 -17.75
CA VAL A 493 11.97 -9.52 -17.19
C VAL A 493 10.66 -10.25 -16.89
N ALA A 494 10.52 -11.46 -17.43
CA ALA A 494 9.40 -12.34 -17.16
C ALA A 494 9.85 -13.78 -16.95
N GLN A 495 9.14 -14.55 -16.13
CA GLN A 495 9.45 -15.95 -15.88
C GLN A 495 8.24 -16.85 -16.17
N PHE A 496 8.46 -17.87 -16.99
CA PHE A 496 7.50 -18.92 -17.30
C PHE A 496 8.18 -20.28 -17.06
N GLY A 497 7.61 -21.10 -16.18
CA GLY A 497 8.30 -22.29 -15.67
C GLY A 497 9.68 -21.93 -15.11
N ASP A 498 10.70 -22.68 -15.54
CA ASP A 498 12.11 -22.45 -15.18
C ASP A 498 12.83 -21.45 -16.10
N SER A 499 12.16 -20.98 -17.15
CA SER A 499 12.75 -20.07 -18.13
C SER A 499 12.56 -18.62 -17.75
N ILE A 500 13.65 -17.84 -17.83
CA ILE A 500 13.61 -16.39 -17.66
C ILE A 500 13.77 -15.73 -19.03
N TYR A 501 12.84 -14.84 -19.35
CA TYR A 501 12.89 -13.99 -20.53
C TYR A 501 13.32 -12.60 -20.12
N ALA A 502 14.37 -12.08 -20.75
CA ALA A 502 14.86 -10.75 -20.45
C ALA A 502 15.23 -9.98 -21.72
N THR A 503 14.94 -8.68 -21.75
CA THR A 503 15.35 -7.81 -22.87
C THR A 503 16.65 -7.08 -22.59
N ARG A 504 17.38 -6.74 -23.66
CA ARG A 504 18.49 -5.79 -23.62
C ARG A 504 18.05 -4.47 -24.22
N MET A 505 18.38 -3.36 -23.58
CA MET A 505 18.09 -2.00 -24.04
C MET A 505 19.27 -1.07 -23.74
N LYS A 506 19.29 0.12 -24.36
CA LYS A 506 20.28 1.14 -24.01
C LYS A 506 20.11 1.61 -22.56
N PRO A 507 21.18 2.01 -21.85
CA PRO A 507 21.09 2.59 -20.51
C PRO A 507 20.21 3.85 -20.40
N THR A 508 19.98 4.53 -21.53
CA THR A 508 19.15 5.75 -21.63
C THR A 508 17.66 5.46 -21.83
N ALA A 509 17.28 4.23 -22.19
CA ALA A 509 15.90 3.82 -22.44
C ALA A 509 15.00 3.87 -21.19
N PRO A 510 15.39 3.29 -20.04
CA PRO A 510 14.49 3.22 -18.90
C PRO A 510 14.25 4.58 -18.25
N ARG A 511 13.05 4.78 -17.72
CA ARG A 511 12.69 6.00 -16.97
C ARG A 511 13.12 5.89 -15.52
N THR A 512 14.32 6.39 -15.23
CA THR A 512 14.91 6.38 -13.90
C THR A 512 15.40 7.77 -13.52
N ALA A 513 15.37 8.10 -12.23
CA ALA A 513 15.84 9.38 -11.71
C ALA A 513 16.13 9.31 -10.21
N GLN A 514 17.21 9.95 -9.78
CA GLN A 514 17.53 10.13 -8.35
C GLN A 514 17.12 11.51 -7.83
N ASP A 515 17.18 12.53 -8.68
CA ASP A 515 16.88 13.90 -8.28
C ASP A 515 15.39 14.22 -8.41
N THR A 516 14.88 14.95 -7.43
CA THR A 516 13.49 15.39 -7.35
C THR A 516 13.06 16.22 -8.57
N PRO A 517 13.84 17.19 -9.10
CA PRO A 517 13.47 17.93 -10.31
C PRO A 517 13.15 17.04 -11.51
N THR A 518 14.02 16.08 -11.85
CA THR A 518 13.77 15.14 -12.96
C THR A 518 12.51 14.32 -12.72
N ARG A 519 12.30 13.81 -11.50
CA ARG A 519 11.07 13.08 -11.15
C ARG A 519 9.81 13.91 -11.34
N TYR A 520 9.83 15.20 -10.99
CA TYR A 520 8.69 16.10 -11.25
C TYR A 520 8.39 16.26 -12.75
N THR A 521 9.41 16.17 -13.62
CA THR A 521 9.17 16.21 -15.07
C THR A 521 8.39 14.99 -15.57
N PHE A 522 8.58 13.82 -14.95
CA PHE A 522 7.79 12.62 -15.25
C PHE A 522 6.32 12.88 -14.90
N VAL A 523 6.02 13.29 -13.67
CA VAL A 523 4.64 13.59 -13.23
C VAL A 523 3.90 14.53 -14.19
N ASN A 524 4.55 15.60 -14.66
CA ASN A 524 3.93 16.56 -15.58
C ASN A 524 3.78 16.04 -17.01
N ASN A 525 4.67 15.15 -17.45
CA ASN A 525 4.71 14.69 -18.84
C ASN A 525 3.94 13.40 -19.07
N ASP A 526 3.87 12.49 -18.11
CA ASP A 526 3.36 11.12 -18.29
C ASP A 526 1.84 11.02 -18.43
N TYR A 527 1.14 12.10 -18.06
CA TYR A 527 -0.31 12.22 -18.25
C TYR A 527 -0.66 12.85 -19.61
N ASN A 528 0.34 13.31 -20.37
CA ASN A 528 0.13 13.82 -21.71
C ASN A 528 0.05 12.69 -22.73
N SER A 529 -0.59 12.97 -23.85
CA SER A 529 -0.67 12.06 -24.99
C SER A 529 0.69 11.92 -25.68
N GLU A 530 0.86 10.83 -26.44
CA GLU A 530 1.99 10.62 -27.36
C GLU A 530 3.35 10.66 -26.68
N ARG A 531 3.44 10.12 -25.46
CA ARG A 531 4.74 9.99 -24.78
C ARG A 531 5.52 8.80 -25.35
N PRO A 532 6.85 8.92 -25.52
CA PRO A 532 7.65 7.83 -26.08
C PRO A 532 7.60 6.54 -25.25
N LEU A 533 7.59 5.38 -25.90
CA LEU A 533 7.63 4.08 -25.23
C LEU A 533 9.08 3.67 -24.97
N VAL A 534 9.34 2.97 -23.87
CA VAL A 534 10.62 2.28 -23.66
C VAL A 534 10.69 1.10 -24.63
N THR A 535 11.82 0.97 -25.30
CA THR A 535 12.04 -0.08 -26.29
C THR A 535 13.34 -0.85 -26.05
N ALA A 536 13.36 -2.11 -26.48
CA ALA A 536 14.50 -3.00 -26.43
C ALA A 536 15.17 -3.18 -27.80
N ARG A 537 16.41 -3.65 -27.77
CA ARG A 537 17.20 -4.05 -28.94
C ARG A 537 17.27 -5.55 -29.13
N ALA A 538 17.08 -6.32 -28.07
CA ALA A 538 17.10 -7.78 -28.13
C ALA A 538 16.20 -8.38 -27.05
N VAL A 539 15.79 -9.62 -27.25
CA VAL A 539 15.16 -10.47 -26.24
C VAL A 539 15.94 -11.76 -26.11
N SER A 540 15.98 -12.30 -24.90
CA SER A 540 16.79 -13.47 -24.56
C SER A 540 16.04 -14.41 -23.66
N LYS A 541 16.31 -15.70 -23.83
CA LYS A 541 15.88 -16.74 -22.91
C LYS A 541 17.08 -17.24 -22.12
N LEU A 542 16.89 -17.34 -20.81
CA LEU A 542 17.83 -17.86 -19.85
C LEU A 542 17.17 -19.05 -19.12
N ASP A 543 17.98 -19.97 -18.62
CA ASP A 543 17.51 -21.00 -17.69
C ASP A 543 17.39 -20.45 -16.25
N GLY A 544 16.93 -21.29 -15.33
CA GLY A 544 16.74 -20.93 -13.92
C GLY A 544 18.03 -20.57 -13.18
N SER A 545 19.21 -20.89 -13.73
CA SER A 545 20.52 -20.47 -13.19
C SER A 545 20.98 -19.11 -13.74
N GLY A 546 20.23 -18.55 -14.68
CA GLY A 546 20.61 -17.35 -15.41
C GLY A 546 21.61 -17.61 -16.53
N ALA A 547 21.76 -18.86 -17.01
CA ALA A 547 22.57 -19.16 -18.19
C ALA A 547 21.78 -18.90 -19.47
N MET A 548 22.42 -18.25 -20.45
CA MET A 548 21.81 -17.91 -21.73
C MET A 548 21.52 -19.18 -22.56
N LEU A 549 20.28 -19.33 -23.02
CA LEU A 549 19.87 -20.40 -23.93
C LEU A 549 19.84 -19.93 -25.39
N TRP A 550 19.22 -18.78 -25.64
CA TRP A 550 19.20 -18.14 -26.96
C TRP A 550 18.97 -16.63 -26.84
N SER A 551 19.31 -15.91 -27.92
CA SER A 551 19.04 -14.47 -28.08
C SER A 551 18.47 -14.18 -29.46
N TYR A 552 17.43 -13.35 -29.52
CA TYR A 552 16.93 -12.71 -30.73
C TYR A 552 17.41 -11.26 -30.73
N GLU A 553 18.25 -10.91 -31.70
CA GLU A 553 18.65 -9.53 -31.97
C GLU A 553 17.60 -8.87 -32.87
N GLY A 554 17.06 -7.75 -32.41
CA GLY A 554 16.08 -6.98 -33.16
C GLY A 554 16.69 -6.37 -34.43
N GLN A 555 15.88 -6.32 -35.48
CA GLN A 555 16.14 -5.56 -36.70
C GLN A 555 15.92 -4.04 -36.48
N GLY A 556 15.24 -3.65 -35.40
CA GLY A 556 15.07 -2.25 -35.01
C GLY A 556 14.91 -2.06 -33.51
N VAL A 557 13.69 -1.68 -33.08
CA VAL A 557 13.34 -1.52 -31.66
C VAL A 557 12.07 -2.30 -31.31
N ILE A 558 12.09 -2.99 -30.18
CA ILE A 558 10.98 -3.82 -29.69
C ILE A 558 10.21 -3.04 -28.62
N ALA A 559 8.91 -2.79 -28.83
CA ALA A 559 8.09 -2.04 -27.87
C ALA A 559 7.81 -2.88 -26.61
N HIS A 560 8.28 -2.46 -25.44
CA HIS A 560 8.18 -3.24 -24.20
C HIS A 560 6.74 -3.61 -23.82
N GLY A 561 5.79 -2.67 -23.89
CA GLY A 561 4.39 -2.93 -23.55
C GLY A 561 3.71 -3.99 -24.43
N SER A 562 4.28 -4.30 -25.59
CA SER A 562 3.75 -5.30 -26.52
C SER A 562 4.25 -6.73 -26.28
N LEU A 563 5.27 -6.93 -25.43
CA LEU A 563 5.87 -8.24 -25.18
C LEU A 563 4.97 -9.14 -24.33
N ALA A 564 4.58 -10.29 -24.86
CA ALA A 564 3.88 -11.33 -24.12
C ALA A 564 4.43 -12.73 -24.45
N VAL A 565 4.43 -13.63 -23.45
CA VAL A 565 5.04 -14.96 -23.52
C VAL A 565 4.08 -16.03 -23.00
N ASP A 566 3.97 -17.12 -23.76
CA ASP A 566 3.23 -18.33 -23.42
C ASP A 566 4.07 -19.56 -23.82
N GLU A 567 4.77 -20.19 -22.88
CA GLU A 567 5.56 -21.38 -23.19
C GLU A 567 4.72 -22.64 -23.37
N GLU A 568 3.50 -22.72 -22.81
CA GLU A 568 2.60 -23.85 -23.05
C GLU A 568 2.28 -23.97 -24.54
N ARG A 569 2.18 -22.83 -25.24
CA ARG A 569 2.01 -22.75 -26.69
C ARG A 569 3.32 -22.55 -27.45
N GLN A 570 4.42 -22.45 -26.73
CA GLN A 570 5.76 -22.16 -27.22
C GLN A 570 5.83 -20.89 -28.09
N ARG A 571 5.20 -19.80 -27.65
CA ARG A 571 5.14 -18.54 -28.40
C ARG A 571 5.47 -17.33 -27.54
N MET A 572 6.17 -16.38 -28.15
CA MET A 572 6.35 -15.02 -27.67
C MET A 572 5.93 -14.08 -28.80
N ILE A 573 5.25 -12.99 -28.46
CA ILE A 573 4.90 -11.93 -29.42
C ILE A 573 5.44 -10.58 -28.98
N PHE A 574 5.66 -9.70 -29.96
CA PHE A 574 5.95 -8.28 -29.75
C PHE A 574 5.78 -7.49 -31.04
N VAL A 575 5.64 -6.18 -30.89
CA VAL A 575 5.69 -5.20 -31.97
C VAL A 575 7.11 -4.65 -32.08
N GLU A 576 7.67 -4.73 -33.28
CA GLU A 576 9.01 -4.26 -33.62
C GLU A 576 8.94 -3.15 -34.67
N GLY A 577 9.49 -1.97 -34.38
CA GLY A 577 9.66 -0.87 -35.34
C GLY A 577 11.01 -0.96 -36.03
N ARG A 578 11.03 -1.04 -37.36
CA ARG A 578 12.24 -1.28 -38.17
C ARG A 578 12.67 -0.09 -39.02
N SER A 579 11.99 1.07 -38.90
CA SER A 579 12.35 2.26 -39.66
C SER A 579 13.75 2.76 -39.28
N ALA A 580 14.41 3.49 -40.17
CA ALA A 580 15.71 4.11 -39.88
C ALA A 580 15.65 4.98 -38.61
N ALA A 581 14.53 5.69 -38.39
CA ALA A 581 14.31 6.49 -37.19
C ALA A 581 14.26 5.66 -35.90
N CYS A 582 13.76 4.42 -35.96
CA CYS A 582 13.82 3.46 -34.86
C CYS A 582 15.23 2.92 -34.65
N ILE A 583 15.88 2.47 -35.72
CA ILE A 583 17.22 1.86 -35.67
C ILE A 583 18.22 2.85 -35.07
N GLU A 584 18.22 4.10 -35.55
CA GLU A 584 19.17 5.14 -35.18
C GLU A 584 18.76 5.95 -33.95
N HIS A 585 17.61 5.64 -33.32
CA HIS A 585 17.07 6.44 -32.22
C HIS A 585 18.08 6.57 -31.07
N ALA A 586 18.35 7.80 -30.61
CA ALA A 586 19.44 8.06 -29.67
C ALA A 586 19.24 7.42 -28.29
N THR A 587 18.02 7.42 -27.77
CA THR A 587 17.71 7.02 -26.38
C THR A 587 16.89 5.75 -26.23
N ASP A 588 16.39 5.18 -27.34
CA ASP A 588 15.41 4.06 -27.32
C ASP A 588 14.13 4.31 -26.50
N GLN A 589 13.84 5.58 -26.19
CA GLN A 589 12.50 6.05 -25.81
C GLN A 589 11.81 6.57 -27.08
N VAL A 590 11.06 5.71 -27.77
CA VAL A 590 10.59 5.95 -29.15
C VAL A 590 9.09 6.25 -29.18
N PRO A 591 8.63 7.36 -29.78
CA PRO A 591 7.19 7.61 -29.99
C PRO A 591 6.53 6.48 -30.76
N LEU A 592 5.31 6.09 -30.35
CA LEU A 592 4.59 4.99 -31.01
C LEU A 592 4.35 5.26 -32.50
N ALA A 593 4.05 6.52 -32.88
CA ALA A 593 3.92 6.91 -34.27
C ALA A 593 5.19 6.63 -35.11
N THR A 594 6.38 6.82 -34.52
CA THR A 594 7.67 6.50 -35.16
C THR A 594 7.87 4.98 -35.27
N ILE A 595 7.50 4.22 -34.24
CA ILE A 595 7.51 2.74 -34.29
C ILE A 595 6.62 2.24 -35.45
N MET A 596 5.44 2.87 -35.63
CA MET A 596 4.45 2.50 -36.64
C MET A 596 4.83 2.85 -38.09
N GLU A 597 5.90 3.63 -38.33
CA GLU A 597 6.37 3.93 -39.69
C GLU A 597 6.71 2.65 -40.48
N GLU A 598 7.34 1.68 -39.81
CA GLU A 598 7.67 0.37 -40.35
C GLU A 598 7.59 -0.70 -39.25
N ALA A 599 6.38 -0.91 -38.72
CA ALA A 599 6.15 -1.89 -37.66
C ALA A 599 5.86 -3.30 -38.19
N GLN A 600 6.34 -4.29 -37.45
CA GLN A 600 6.02 -5.71 -37.62
C GLN A 600 5.46 -6.26 -36.31
N LEU A 601 4.36 -7.02 -36.37
CA LEU A 601 3.97 -7.93 -35.31
C LEU A 601 4.77 -9.23 -35.50
N VAL A 602 5.71 -9.48 -34.60
CA VAL A 602 6.63 -10.61 -34.66
C VAL A 602 6.18 -11.67 -33.66
N CYS A 603 6.23 -12.93 -34.08
CA CYS A 603 6.00 -14.08 -33.22
C CYS A 603 7.20 -15.01 -33.25
N LEU A 604 7.82 -15.24 -32.09
CA LEU A 604 8.94 -16.15 -31.92
C LEU A 604 8.47 -17.50 -31.37
N ASN A 605 9.18 -18.55 -31.75
CA ASN A 605 9.17 -19.83 -31.04
C ASN A 605 10.05 -19.71 -29.78
N THR A 606 9.48 -19.99 -28.61
CA THR A 606 10.19 -19.81 -27.32
C THR A 606 11.24 -20.89 -27.02
N GLU A 607 11.21 -22.01 -27.71
CA GLU A 607 12.23 -23.06 -27.59
C GLU A 607 13.51 -22.67 -28.32
N THR A 608 13.37 -22.14 -29.53
CA THR A 608 14.51 -21.88 -30.44
C THR A 608 14.91 -20.42 -30.57
N GLY A 609 14.02 -19.47 -30.22
CA GLY A 609 14.19 -18.04 -30.49
C GLY A 609 13.97 -17.64 -31.95
N ALA A 610 13.63 -18.59 -32.83
CA ALA A 610 13.41 -18.32 -34.25
C ALA A 610 12.05 -17.67 -34.50
N ILE A 611 11.96 -16.82 -35.53
CA ILE A 611 10.68 -16.25 -35.98
C ILE A 611 9.79 -17.39 -36.49
N ALA A 612 8.64 -17.58 -35.85
CA ALA A 612 7.60 -18.49 -36.29
C ALA A 612 6.77 -17.86 -37.42
N TRP A 613 6.44 -16.58 -37.28
CA TRP A 613 5.83 -15.73 -38.30
C TRP A 613 6.01 -14.26 -37.95
N GLU A 614 5.87 -13.38 -38.94
CA GLU A 614 5.77 -11.93 -38.75
C GLU A 614 4.73 -11.35 -39.72
N GLN A 615 4.07 -10.26 -39.31
CA GLN A 615 3.04 -9.58 -40.10
C GLN A 615 3.30 -8.06 -40.10
N PRO A 616 3.25 -7.38 -41.26
CA PRO A 616 3.30 -5.93 -41.30
C PRO A 616 2.15 -5.32 -40.49
N LEU A 617 2.46 -4.35 -39.64
CA LEU A 617 1.50 -3.72 -38.75
C LEU A 617 1.37 -2.22 -39.06
N ALA A 618 0.41 -1.87 -39.92
CA ALA A 618 0.00 -0.48 -40.12
C ALA A 618 -1.20 -0.15 -39.23
N TRP A 619 -1.05 0.83 -38.34
CA TRP A 619 -2.11 1.22 -37.41
C TRP A 619 -2.12 2.74 -37.14
N PRO A 620 -2.88 3.52 -37.92
CA PRO A 620 -2.92 4.98 -37.79
C PRO A 620 -3.37 5.48 -36.41
N GLU A 621 -4.28 4.76 -35.75
CA GLU A 621 -4.77 5.09 -34.39
C GLU A 621 -3.74 4.79 -33.28
N ALA A 622 -2.55 4.29 -33.61
CA ALA A 622 -1.53 3.96 -32.63
C ALA A 622 -0.61 5.15 -32.33
N SER A 623 -1.03 5.98 -31.36
CA SER A 623 -0.27 7.17 -30.98
C SER A 623 0.15 7.23 -29.50
N ASN A 624 -0.64 6.67 -28.57
CA ASN A 624 -0.34 6.77 -27.15
C ASN A 624 0.35 5.54 -26.54
N MET A 625 -0.21 4.34 -26.75
CA MET A 625 0.23 3.10 -26.09
C MET A 625 0.11 1.89 -27.01
N MET A 626 0.94 0.88 -26.78
CA MET A 626 0.82 -0.43 -27.42
C MET A 626 0.95 -1.52 -26.37
N TYR A 627 -0.15 -2.24 -26.13
CA TYR A 627 -0.20 -3.39 -25.23
C TYR A 627 -0.41 -4.68 -25.99
N GLY A 628 0.32 -5.73 -25.63
CA GLY A 628 0.21 -7.07 -26.20
C GLY A 628 -0.14 -8.10 -25.15
N GLN A 629 -1.10 -8.96 -25.45
CA GLN A 629 -1.54 -10.05 -24.59
C GLN A 629 -1.67 -11.35 -25.39
N LEU A 630 -1.40 -12.48 -24.72
CA LEU A 630 -1.64 -13.82 -25.25
C LEU A 630 -2.78 -14.47 -24.48
N ALA A 631 -3.77 -15.00 -25.20
CA ALA A 631 -4.89 -15.71 -24.60
C ALA A 631 -5.33 -16.86 -25.50
N GLY A 632 -5.01 -18.08 -25.08
CA GLY A 632 -5.31 -19.26 -25.89
C GLY A 632 -4.59 -19.18 -27.24
N ASP A 633 -5.34 -19.39 -28.30
CA ASP A 633 -4.86 -19.31 -29.69
C ASP A 633 -4.87 -17.87 -30.25
N LYS A 634 -4.92 -16.83 -29.41
CA LYS A 634 -5.09 -15.44 -29.84
C LYS A 634 -4.00 -14.51 -29.34
N VAL A 635 -3.67 -13.55 -30.20
CA VAL A 635 -2.87 -12.36 -29.89
C VAL A 635 -3.84 -11.18 -29.83
N VAL A 636 -3.86 -10.47 -28.70
CA VAL A 636 -4.65 -9.23 -28.54
C VAL A 636 -3.67 -8.08 -28.49
N LEU A 637 -3.82 -7.11 -29.41
CA LEU A 637 -3.16 -5.82 -29.28
C LEU A 637 -4.18 -4.74 -29.00
N THR A 638 -3.85 -3.86 -28.06
CA THR A 638 -4.64 -2.68 -27.72
C THR A 638 -3.79 -1.44 -27.84
N THR A 639 -4.35 -0.42 -28.48
CA THR A 639 -3.76 0.91 -28.61
C THR A 639 -4.77 2.00 -28.28
N SER A 640 -4.31 3.23 -28.17
CA SER A 640 -5.19 4.39 -28.09
C SER A 640 -4.62 5.61 -28.83
N GLU A 641 -5.55 6.51 -29.15
CA GLU A 641 -5.29 7.88 -29.58
C GLU A 641 -6.11 8.86 -28.73
N SER A 642 -5.72 10.13 -28.74
CA SER A 642 -6.45 11.19 -28.05
C SER A 642 -7.27 11.98 -29.07
N GLU A 643 -8.59 11.79 -29.05
CA GLU A 643 -9.52 12.53 -29.90
C GLU A 643 -10.22 13.62 -29.06
N ALA A 644 -9.92 14.89 -29.37
CA ALA A 644 -10.38 16.03 -28.59
C ALA A 644 -9.98 15.90 -27.10
N ASP A 645 -10.96 15.80 -26.19
CA ASP A 645 -10.76 15.67 -24.75
C ASP A 645 -10.96 14.23 -24.25
N LYS A 646 -10.94 13.22 -25.13
CA LYS A 646 -11.19 11.81 -24.78
C LYS A 646 -10.14 10.86 -25.34
N ALA A 647 -9.90 9.78 -24.60
CA ALA A 647 -9.14 8.65 -25.09
C ALA A 647 -10.05 7.80 -26.00
N ASN A 648 -9.48 7.32 -27.10
CA ASN A 648 -10.15 6.52 -28.09
C ASN A 648 -9.31 5.26 -28.30
N TYR A 649 -9.83 4.11 -27.89
CA TYR A 649 -9.12 2.85 -27.94
C TYR A 649 -9.43 2.10 -29.22
N ALA A 650 -8.44 1.37 -29.70
CA ALA A 650 -8.61 0.39 -30.75
C ALA A 650 -8.03 -0.95 -30.28
N VAL A 651 -8.78 -2.01 -30.55
CA VAL A 651 -8.40 -3.39 -30.26
C VAL A 651 -8.37 -4.14 -31.57
N ARG A 652 -7.33 -4.96 -31.77
CA ARG A 652 -7.27 -5.94 -32.86
C ARG A 652 -6.83 -7.27 -32.29
N VAL A 653 -7.43 -8.33 -32.80
CA VAL A 653 -7.16 -9.71 -32.39
C VAL A 653 -6.74 -10.54 -33.59
N TRP A 654 -5.66 -11.29 -33.43
CA TRP A 654 -5.11 -12.18 -34.44
C TRP A 654 -5.02 -13.62 -33.93
N SER A 655 -4.95 -14.56 -34.86
CA SER A 655 -4.59 -15.95 -34.62
C SER A 655 -3.11 -16.03 -34.24
N LEU A 656 -2.82 -16.64 -33.08
CA LEU A 656 -1.45 -16.91 -32.63
C LEU A 656 -0.72 -17.89 -33.55
N LYS A 657 -1.46 -18.72 -34.29
CA LYS A 657 -0.90 -19.76 -35.15
C LYS A 657 -0.11 -19.19 -36.33
N ASP A 658 -0.64 -18.14 -36.96
CA ASP A 658 -0.19 -17.65 -38.27
C ASP A 658 -0.28 -16.12 -38.43
N GLY A 659 -0.77 -15.39 -37.42
CA GLY A 659 -0.95 -13.95 -37.50
C GLY A 659 -2.14 -13.52 -38.37
N ALA A 660 -3.08 -14.41 -38.68
CA ALA A 660 -4.29 -14.04 -39.42
C ALA A 660 -5.23 -13.16 -38.56
N PRO A 661 -5.79 -12.06 -39.09
CA PRO A 661 -6.72 -11.21 -38.33
C PRO A 661 -8.02 -11.97 -38.03
N ILE A 662 -8.54 -11.79 -36.82
CA ILE A 662 -9.80 -12.40 -36.35
C ILE A 662 -10.90 -11.33 -36.28
N TRP A 663 -10.72 -10.32 -35.45
CA TRP A 663 -11.67 -9.22 -35.31
C TRP A 663 -10.98 -7.94 -34.82
N GLN A 664 -11.68 -6.81 -34.92
CA GLN A 664 -11.23 -5.53 -34.42
C GLN A 664 -12.39 -4.71 -33.87
N ALA A 665 -12.11 -3.83 -32.91
CA ALA A 665 -13.08 -2.91 -32.32
C ALA A 665 -12.45 -1.54 -32.08
N LYS A 666 -13.28 -0.49 -32.07
CA LYS A 666 -12.88 0.88 -31.75
C LYS A 666 -13.95 1.52 -30.88
N HIS A 667 -13.53 2.20 -29.83
CA HIS A 667 -14.46 2.86 -28.91
C HIS A 667 -13.82 4.02 -28.15
N ARG A 668 -14.66 4.98 -27.75
CA ARG A 668 -14.27 6.09 -26.90
C ARG A 668 -14.42 5.76 -25.43
N HIS A 669 -13.53 6.30 -24.62
CA HIS A 669 -13.68 6.32 -23.18
C HIS A 669 -14.89 7.18 -22.76
N VAL A 670 -15.55 6.80 -21.66
CA VAL A 670 -16.72 7.55 -21.15
C VAL A 670 -16.33 8.91 -20.54
N ARG A 671 -15.17 8.98 -19.88
CA ARG A 671 -14.66 10.21 -19.24
C ARG A 671 -13.93 11.12 -20.23
N SER A 672 -14.12 12.42 -20.01
CA SER A 672 -13.41 13.52 -20.65
C SER A 672 -12.24 14.03 -19.79
N GLY A 673 -11.32 14.76 -20.40
CA GLY A 673 -10.27 15.56 -19.75
C GLY A 673 -8.86 15.02 -19.94
N LEU A 674 -8.68 13.70 -20.08
CA LEU A 674 -7.36 13.07 -20.27
C LEU A 674 -6.32 13.32 -19.16
N PHE A 675 -6.72 13.94 -18.04
CA PHE A 675 -5.83 14.34 -16.96
C PHE A 675 -5.52 13.22 -15.96
N HIS A 676 -6.11 12.04 -16.11
CA HIS A 676 -5.96 10.93 -15.15
C HIS A 676 -5.29 9.70 -15.75
N GLY A 677 -4.90 9.75 -17.03
CA GLY A 677 -4.22 8.65 -17.70
C GLY A 677 -5.13 7.77 -18.52
N GLU A 678 -6.30 8.25 -18.91
CA GLU A 678 -7.24 7.52 -19.75
C GLU A 678 -6.54 6.95 -20.99
N GLN A 679 -5.60 7.67 -21.59
CA GLN A 679 -4.86 7.22 -22.77
C GLN A 679 -4.09 5.92 -22.58
N VAL A 680 -3.69 5.60 -21.33
CA VAL A 680 -2.73 4.52 -21.08
C VAL A 680 -3.33 3.29 -20.41
N HIS A 681 -4.66 3.15 -20.39
CA HIS A 681 -5.30 2.01 -19.71
C HIS A 681 -4.97 0.68 -20.40
N HIS A 682 -4.43 -0.24 -19.61
CA HIS A 682 -4.24 -1.63 -20.03
C HIS A 682 -5.59 -2.39 -19.90
N PRO A 683 -5.98 -3.22 -20.88
CA PRO A 683 -7.19 -4.04 -20.81
C PRO A 683 -7.04 -5.25 -19.87
N VAL A 684 -8.14 -5.78 -19.35
CA VAL A 684 -8.15 -7.04 -18.57
C VAL A 684 -8.77 -8.14 -19.40
N LEU A 685 -8.19 -9.33 -19.39
CA LEU A 685 -8.74 -10.50 -20.06
C LEU A 685 -9.22 -11.50 -19.00
N LEU A 686 -10.49 -11.36 -18.61
CA LEU A 686 -11.08 -12.14 -17.52
C LEU A 686 -11.47 -13.53 -17.98
N SER A 687 -10.92 -14.55 -17.33
CA SER A 687 -11.32 -15.94 -17.51
C SER A 687 -12.57 -16.25 -16.67
N GLN A 688 -13.65 -16.65 -17.32
CA GLN A 688 -14.90 -17.02 -16.66
C GLN A 688 -14.92 -18.51 -16.31
N ALA A 689 -15.73 -18.88 -15.33
CA ALA A 689 -15.84 -20.27 -14.84
C ALA A 689 -16.34 -21.25 -15.92
N ASP A 690 -17.08 -20.77 -16.92
CA ASP A 690 -17.57 -21.56 -18.06
C ASP A 690 -16.55 -21.71 -19.19
N GLY A 691 -15.34 -21.17 -19.00
CA GLY A 691 -14.26 -21.20 -19.98
C GLY A 691 -14.33 -20.08 -21.03
N THR A 692 -15.32 -19.19 -20.95
CA THR A 692 -15.34 -17.98 -21.79
C THR A 692 -14.30 -16.97 -21.31
N GLN A 693 -13.83 -16.14 -22.25
CA GLN A 693 -12.88 -15.07 -21.97
C GLN A 693 -13.48 -13.73 -22.37
N LEU A 694 -13.54 -12.82 -21.41
CA LEU A 694 -14.08 -11.47 -21.59
C LEU A 694 -12.93 -10.47 -21.62
N LEU A 695 -12.76 -9.79 -22.75
CA LEU A 695 -11.84 -8.67 -22.85
C LEU A 695 -12.54 -7.41 -22.33
N VAL A 696 -12.09 -6.94 -21.17
CA VAL A 696 -12.48 -5.68 -20.55
C VAL A 696 -11.53 -4.58 -21.06
N ALA A 697 -11.89 -3.98 -22.18
CA ALA A 697 -11.24 -2.79 -22.70
C ALA A 697 -12.11 -1.58 -22.34
N GLU A 698 -11.79 -0.94 -21.21
CA GLU A 698 -12.63 0.11 -20.61
C GLU A 698 -13.10 1.13 -21.68
N PRO A 699 -14.41 1.42 -21.75
CA PRO A 699 -15.46 1.08 -20.79
C PRO A 699 -16.28 -0.18 -21.15
N TYR A 700 -15.86 -0.98 -22.13
CA TYR A 700 -16.68 -2.05 -22.70
C TYR A 700 -16.08 -3.44 -22.48
N LEU A 701 -16.97 -4.45 -22.48
CA LEU A 701 -16.63 -5.85 -22.45
C LEU A 701 -16.88 -6.45 -23.83
N TYR A 702 -15.96 -7.31 -24.27
CA TYR A 702 -16.05 -8.03 -25.53
C TYR A 702 -15.87 -9.54 -25.29
N ASP A 703 -16.69 -10.38 -25.93
CA ASP A 703 -16.40 -11.81 -26.04
C ASP A 703 -15.17 -11.98 -26.93
N LEU A 704 -14.07 -12.47 -26.35
CA LEU A 704 -12.79 -12.56 -27.03
C LEU A 704 -12.84 -13.41 -28.31
N ARG A 705 -13.80 -14.34 -28.43
CA ARG A 705 -13.90 -15.25 -29.58
C ARG A 705 -14.35 -14.53 -30.84
N ASN A 706 -15.24 -13.56 -30.73
CA ASN A 706 -15.95 -12.96 -31.86
C ASN A 706 -15.96 -11.42 -31.87
N GLY A 707 -15.55 -10.77 -30.78
CA GLY A 707 -15.54 -9.31 -30.66
C GLY A 707 -16.91 -8.68 -30.44
N ASN A 708 -17.94 -9.48 -30.15
CA ASN A 708 -19.26 -8.96 -29.82
C ASN A 708 -19.22 -8.27 -28.46
N ARG A 709 -19.89 -7.13 -28.35
CA ARG A 709 -20.09 -6.46 -27.07
C ARG A 709 -20.92 -7.33 -26.13
N VAL A 710 -20.45 -7.47 -24.91
CA VAL A 710 -21.14 -8.14 -23.81
C VAL A 710 -21.45 -7.10 -22.74
N VAL A 711 -22.57 -7.28 -22.05
CA VAL A 711 -22.95 -6.45 -20.91
C VAL A 711 -23.29 -7.36 -19.73
N PRO A 712 -23.15 -6.89 -18.49
CA PRO A 712 -23.62 -7.64 -17.31
C PRO A 712 -25.10 -8.02 -17.43
N GLU A 713 -25.50 -9.12 -16.82
CA GLU A 713 -26.89 -9.59 -16.86
C GLU A 713 -27.86 -8.49 -16.42
N GLY A 714 -28.96 -8.26 -17.14
CA GLY A 714 -29.94 -7.22 -16.80
C GLY A 714 -29.48 -5.77 -17.03
N ALA A 715 -28.27 -5.54 -17.53
CA ALA A 715 -27.82 -4.22 -17.97
C ALA A 715 -28.43 -3.84 -19.35
N ALA A 716 -28.48 -2.53 -19.64
CA ALA A 716 -28.91 -2.03 -20.94
C ALA A 716 -27.87 -2.33 -22.04
N GLU A 717 -28.29 -2.41 -23.30
CA GLU A 717 -27.40 -2.69 -24.44
C GLU A 717 -26.29 -1.64 -24.61
N ASP A 718 -26.53 -0.40 -24.20
CA ASP A 718 -25.58 0.71 -24.24
C ASP A 718 -24.73 0.82 -22.96
N TRP A 719 -24.79 -0.16 -22.06
CA TRP A 719 -24.04 -0.16 -20.80
C TRP A 719 -22.55 0.09 -21.04
N ALA A 720 -21.96 0.88 -20.15
CA ALA A 720 -20.55 1.21 -20.13
C ALA A 720 -20.07 1.20 -18.69
N LEU A 721 -18.86 0.71 -18.45
CA LEU A 721 -18.20 0.84 -17.16
C LEU A 721 -17.92 2.32 -16.88
N VAL A 722 -18.59 2.88 -15.88
CA VAL A 722 -18.34 4.23 -15.38
C VAL A 722 -17.85 4.12 -13.94
N ARG A 723 -16.52 4.19 -13.75
CA ARG A 723 -15.93 4.13 -12.40
C ARG A 723 -16.47 5.25 -11.51
N PRO A 724 -16.78 4.97 -10.23
CA PRO A 724 -17.07 6.02 -9.25
C PRO A 724 -15.85 6.94 -9.07
N GLY A 725 -16.05 8.26 -9.15
CA GLY A 725 -14.96 9.23 -9.06
C GLY A 725 -14.08 9.32 -10.31
N HIS A 726 -12.75 9.27 -10.13
CA HIS A 726 -11.77 9.44 -11.21
C HIS A 726 -11.34 8.09 -11.82
N SER A 727 -10.88 8.12 -13.06
CA SER A 727 -10.43 6.97 -13.85
C SER A 727 -8.90 6.81 -13.87
N CYS A 728 -8.20 7.02 -12.74
CA CYS A 728 -6.75 6.79 -12.72
C CYS A 728 -6.43 5.29 -12.73
N GLY A 729 -5.39 4.91 -13.47
CA GLY A 729 -4.80 3.57 -13.42
C GLY A 729 -5.62 2.50 -14.14
N THR A 730 -4.98 1.37 -14.44
CA THR A 730 -5.65 0.21 -15.05
C THR A 730 -6.44 -0.61 -14.02
N LEU A 731 -7.33 -1.47 -14.53
CA LEU A 731 -8.09 -2.45 -13.77
C LEU A 731 -7.22 -3.69 -13.53
N THR A 732 -7.47 -4.41 -12.44
CA THR A 732 -7.01 -5.79 -12.24
C THR A 732 -8.22 -6.69 -12.03
N GLY A 733 -8.08 -8.00 -12.25
CA GLY A 733 -9.24 -8.89 -12.17
C GLY A 733 -8.94 -10.32 -11.77
N THR A 734 -10.03 -11.03 -11.45
CA THR A 734 -10.12 -12.49 -11.40
C THR A 734 -11.59 -12.92 -11.35
N GLY A 735 -11.95 -13.99 -12.07
CA GLY A 735 -13.32 -14.48 -12.15
C GLY A 735 -14.30 -13.40 -12.65
N HIS A 736 -15.28 -13.05 -11.83
CA HIS A 736 -16.27 -12.01 -12.12
C HIS A 736 -15.96 -10.65 -11.46
N PHE A 737 -14.81 -10.51 -10.79
CA PHE A 737 -14.42 -9.28 -10.11
C PHE A 737 -13.42 -8.44 -10.90
N LEU A 738 -13.65 -7.13 -10.88
CA LEU A 738 -12.69 -6.11 -11.28
C LEU A 738 -12.32 -5.25 -10.07
N PHE A 739 -11.04 -5.00 -9.88
CA PHE A 739 -10.49 -4.19 -8.80
C PHE A 739 -9.80 -2.97 -9.37
N PHE A 740 -10.07 -1.80 -8.78
CA PHE A 740 -9.50 -0.56 -9.28
C PHE A 740 -9.57 0.58 -8.29
N ARG A 741 -8.80 1.62 -8.60
CA ARG A 741 -8.84 2.88 -7.88
C ARG A 741 -10.07 3.70 -8.25
N ALA A 742 -10.76 4.18 -7.22
CA ALA A 742 -11.82 5.18 -7.30
C ALA A 742 -11.58 6.28 -6.24
N SER A 743 -12.63 6.76 -5.57
CA SER A 743 -12.49 7.53 -4.32
C SER A 743 -11.83 6.68 -3.23
N ASN A 744 -12.13 5.39 -3.15
CA ASN A 744 -11.48 4.38 -2.33
C ASN A 744 -11.00 3.23 -3.25
N PRO A 745 -10.17 2.27 -2.80
CA PRO A 745 -10.06 0.99 -3.49
C PRO A 745 -11.45 0.40 -3.66
N THR A 746 -11.80 0.02 -4.88
CA THR A 746 -13.15 -0.41 -5.23
C THR A 746 -13.11 -1.74 -5.97
N LEU A 747 -14.06 -2.59 -5.63
CA LEU A 747 -14.39 -3.80 -6.36
C LEU A 747 -15.68 -3.55 -7.16
N LEU A 748 -15.73 -4.10 -8.37
CA LEU A 748 -16.94 -4.27 -9.16
C LEU A 748 -17.20 -5.77 -9.35
N ASP A 749 -18.39 -6.21 -8.97
CA ASP A 749 -18.92 -7.55 -9.25
C ASP A 749 -19.72 -7.53 -10.57
N LEU A 750 -19.22 -8.21 -11.59
CA LEU A 750 -19.88 -8.34 -12.89
C LEU A 750 -20.99 -9.39 -12.92
N SER A 751 -21.08 -10.26 -11.91
CA SER A 751 -22.14 -11.27 -11.80
C SER A 751 -23.46 -10.67 -11.31
N GLN A 752 -23.42 -9.50 -10.65
CA GLN A 752 -24.62 -8.85 -10.14
C GLN A 752 -25.44 -8.20 -11.27
N PRO A 753 -26.78 -8.34 -11.24
CA PRO A 753 -27.66 -7.74 -12.23
C PRO A 753 -27.45 -6.22 -12.39
N GLY A 754 -27.41 -5.75 -13.63
CA GLY A 754 -27.28 -4.34 -14.00
C GLY A 754 -25.85 -3.78 -13.95
N GLY A 755 -24.86 -4.54 -13.46
CA GLY A 755 -23.46 -4.14 -13.48
C GLY A 755 -23.15 -2.87 -12.67
N LYS A 756 -23.85 -2.67 -11.55
CA LYS A 756 -23.72 -1.47 -10.68
C LYS A 756 -23.20 -1.78 -9.26
N ALA A 757 -22.81 -3.02 -8.99
CA ALA A 757 -22.36 -3.46 -7.67
C ALA A 757 -20.92 -3.01 -7.39
N PHE A 758 -20.75 -1.72 -7.10
CA PHE A 758 -19.48 -1.16 -6.64
C PHE A 758 -19.37 -1.24 -5.12
N THR A 759 -18.32 -1.89 -4.62
CA THR A 759 -18.03 -1.98 -3.18
C THR A 759 -16.73 -1.23 -2.88
N ALA A 760 -16.81 -0.19 -2.05
CA ALA A 760 -15.62 0.51 -1.56
C ALA A 760 -14.99 -0.29 -0.40
N LEU A 761 -13.71 -0.66 -0.53
CA LEU A 761 -13.07 -1.64 0.36
C LEU A 761 -12.51 -1.05 1.65
N ALA A 762 -11.92 0.14 1.59
CA ALA A 762 -11.30 0.78 2.75
C ALA A 762 -11.21 2.30 2.58
N PRO A 763 -11.17 3.07 3.66
CA PRO A 763 -10.94 4.52 3.63
C PRO A 763 -9.45 4.86 3.43
N ASN A 764 -8.76 4.17 2.51
CA ASN A 764 -7.38 4.44 2.11
C ASN A 764 -7.32 4.91 0.64
N ARG A 765 -6.10 5.16 0.16
CA ARG A 765 -5.89 5.63 -1.22
C ARG A 765 -4.98 4.65 -1.98
N ALA A 766 -5.54 4.01 -3.00
CA ALA A 766 -4.77 3.24 -3.98
C ALA A 766 -3.80 4.15 -4.80
N GLY A 767 -2.73 3.57 -5.36
CA GLY A 767 -1.78 4.24 -6.24
C GLY A 767 -2.38 4.70 -7.58
N CYS A 768 -1.70 5.54 -8.37
CA CYS A 768 -2.22 5.99 -9.67
C CYS A 768 -2.02 4.97 -10.81
N TRP A 769 -1.57 3.75 -10.48
CA TRP A 769 -1.36 2.63 -11.40
C TRP A 769 -1.86 1.32 -10.75
N ILE A 770 -1.12 0.21 -10.86
CA ILE A 770 -1.50 -1.10 -10.29
C ILE A 770 -0.97 -1.22 -8.85
N ASN A 771 -1.86 -1.29 -7.87
CA ASN A 771 -1.52 -1.67 -6.49
C ASN A 771 -2.62 -2.45 -5.76
N MET A 772 -3.68 -2.87 -6.45
CA MET A 772 -4.70 -3.77 -5.94
C MET A 772 -4.60 -5.07 -6.72
N ILE A 773 -4.09 -6.13 -6.11
CA ILE A 773 -3.81 -7.38 -6.82
C ILE A 773 -4.49 -8.55 -6.13
N PRO A 774 -5.37 -9.30 -6.83
CA PRO A 774 -5.84 -10.58 -6.34
C PRO A 774 -4.73 -11.63 -6.51
N ALA A 775 -4.21 -12.21 -5.44
CA ALA A 775 -3.16 -13.23 -5.49
C ALA A 775 -3.03 -13.96 -4.15
N ALA A 776 -2.44 -15.15 -4.17
CA ALA A 776 -2.18 -15.95 -2.96
C ALA A 776 -3.44 -16.19 -2.11
N GLY A 777 -4.59 -16.38 -2.76
CA GLY A 777 -5.90 -16.60 -2.13
C GLY A 777 -6.48 -15.37 -1.44
N ARG A 778 -5.97 -14.17 -1.73
CA ARG A 778 -6.30 -12.91 -1.03
C ARG A 778 -6.37 -11.73 -1.99
N LEU A 779 -7.07 -10.67 -1.61
CA LEU A 779 -6.92 -9.38 -2.27
C LEU A 779 -5.90 -8.54 -1.50
N LEU A 780 -4.76 -8.26 -2.13
CA LEU A 780 -3.67 -7.49 -1.54
C LEU A 780 -3.69 -6.04 -2.04
N ILE A 781 -3.57 -5.10 -1.11
CA ILE A 781 -3.50 -3.66 -1.38
C ILE A 781 -2.26 -3.08 -0.67
N PRO A 782 -1.05 -3.35 -1.19
CA PRO A 782 0.17 -2.72 -0.67
C PRO A 782 0.12 -1.19 -0.80
N GLU A 783 0.77 -0.53 0.15
CA GLU A 783 0.92 0.92 0.23
C GLU A 783 1.52 1.51 -1.06
N ALA A 784 0.79 2.42 -1.69
CA ALA A 784 1.21 3.14 -2.90
C ALA A 784 0.66 4.59 -2.91
N SER A 785 0.38 5.14 -1.74
CA SER A 785 -0.24 6.45 -1.52
C SER A 785 0.77 7.55 -1.19
N ALA A 786 2.08 7.26 -1.25
CA ALA A 786 3.12 8.24 -0.99
C ALA A 786 2.90 9.56 -1.76
N SER A 787 3.26 10.66 -1.11
CA SER A 787 2.99 12.06 -1.49
C SER A 787 1.52 12.49 -1.52
N CYS A 788 0.54 11.65 -1.13
CA CYS A 788 -0.83 12.15 -0.94
C CYS A 788 -0.82 13.09 0.26
N ILE A 789 -1.07 14.36 0.00
CA ILE A 789 -1.46 15.37 1.01
C ILE A 789 -2.97 15.32 1.31
N CYS A 790 -3.63 14.28 0.81
CA CYS A 790 -5.06 14.10 0.79
C CYS A 790 -5.57 13.74 2.20
N ASN A 791 -6.85 14.00 2.46
CA ASN A 791 -7.51 13.72 3.73
C ASN A 791 -7.75 12.22 4.01
N TYR A 792 -6.87 11.30 3.64
CA TYR A 792 -7.00 9.88 4.04
C TYR A 792 -6.23 9.67 5.34
N SER A 793 -6.93 9.20 6.37
CA SER A 793 -6.38 9.06 7.72
C SER A 793 -5.35 7.92 7.83
N ILE A 794 -5.39 6.96 6.89
CA ILE A 794 -4.59 5.72 6.89
C ILE A 794 -3.80 5.60 5.57
N GLN A 795 -2.47 5.60 5.68
CA GLN A 795 -1.53 5.29 4.60
C GLN A 795 -0.75 4.04 5.01
N THR A 796 -1.23 2.88 4.55
CA THR A 796 -0.69 1.58 4.94
C THR A 796 -1.06 0.49 3.95
N SER A 797 -0.43 -0.67 4.11
CA SER A 797 -0.75 -1.87 3.33
C SER A 797 -1.91 -2.63 3.97
N MET A 798 -2.70 -3.33 3.15
CA MET A 798 -3.87 -4.08 3.62
C MET A 798 -4.02 -5.38 2.84
N ALA A 799 -4.65 -6.38 3.46
CA ALA A 799 -5.15 -7.56 2.76
C ALA A 799 -6.56 -7.90 3.19
N PHE A 800 -7.33 -8.42 2.24
CA PHE A 800 -8.68 -8.91 2.45
C PHE A 800 -8.74 -10.40 2.14
N ALA A 801 -9.30 -11.16 3.08
CA ALA A 801 -9.62 -12.55 2.89
C ALA A 801 -10.95 -12.65 2.11
N PRO A 802 -11.01 -13.48 1.06
CA PRO A 802 -12.28 -13.85 0.44
C PRO A 802 -13.08 -14.71 1.40
N ILE A 803 -14.40 -14.54 1.40
CA ILE A 803 -15.34 -15.32 2.21
C ILE A 803 -16.23 -16.11 1.25
N SER A 804 -16.32 -17.42 1.45
CA SER A 804 -17.32 -18.23 0.76
C SER A 804 -18.65 -18.21 1.52
N GLU A 805 -19.74 -18.54 0.83
CA GLU A 805 -21.07 -18.60 1.46
C GLU A 805 -21.13 -19.59 2.63
N ALA A 806 -20.36 -20.68 2.55
CA ALA A 806 -20.27 -21.69 3.61
C ALA A 806 -19.45 -21.23 4.83
N GLU A 807 -18.50 -20.30 4.63
CA GLU A 807 -17.62 -19.76 5.67
C GLU A 807 -18.12 -18.43 6.25
N ARG A 808 -19.33 -18.01 5.84
CA ARG A 808 -19.95 -16.78 6.33
C ARG A 808 -20.42 -16.96 7.77
N GLU A 809 -19.51 -16.72 8.71
CA GLU A 809 -19.83 -16.64 10.13
C GLU A 809 -20.58 -15.35 10.47
N SER A 810 -21.80 -15.46 10.99
CA SER A 810 -22.64 -14.30 11.34
C SER A 810 -22.08 -13.43 12.48
N SER A 811 -21.13 -13.95 13.26
CA SER A 811 -20.50 -13.24 14.38
C SER A 811 -19.34 -12.34 13.97
N LEU A 812 -18.80 -12.51 12.76
CA LEU A 812 -17.66 -11.75 12.26
C LEU A 812 -18.08 -10.89 11.08
N PRO A 813 -18.08 -9.55 11.22
CA PRO A 813 -18.67 -8.68 10.21
C PRO A 813 -17.95 -8.83 8.87
N THR A 814 -18.73 -8.92 7.79
CA THR A 814 -18.22 -8.69 6.43
C THR A 814 -18.06 -7.20 6.18
N LEU A 815 -17.34 -6.83 5.11
CA LEU A 815 -17.22 -5.43 4.75
C LEU A 815 -18.59 -4.77 4.49
N GLU A 816 -19.51 -5.48 3.83
CA GLU A 816 -20.86 -4.96 3.56
C GLU A 816 -21.62 -4.68 4.87
N GLU A 817 -21.48 -5.56 5.87
CA GLU A 817 -22.12 -5.41 7.18
C GLU A 817 -21.60 -4.20 7.96
N VAL A 818 -20.31 -3.87 7.80
CA VAL A 818 -19.72 -2.65 8.39
C VAL A 818 -20.20 -1.39 7.68
N LEU A 819 -20.36 -1.44 6.35
CA LEU A 819 -20.74 -0.26 5.55
C LEU A 819 -22.24 0.07 5.64
N VAL A 820 -23.11 -0.93 5.75
CA VAL A 820 -24.58 -0.74 5.82
C VAL A 820 -25.03 -0.29 7.21
N ALA A 821 -24.25 -0.54 8.27
CA ALA A 821 -24.55 -0.06 9.61
C ALA A 821 -24.48 1.48 9.79
N GLY A 822 -24.14 2.21 8.72
CA GLY A 822 -24.03 3.68 8.69
C GLY A 822 -25.11 4.42 7.88
N GLU A 823 -26.18 3.77 7.42
CA GLU A 823 -27.35 4.46 6.82
C GLU A 823 -28.44 4.84 7.83
#